data_AF-A0A1K1RY04-F1
#
_entry.id   AF-A0A1K1RY04-F1
#
_cell.length_a   1.000
_cell.length_b   1.000
_cell.length_c   1.000
_cell.angle_alpha   90.00
_cell.angle_beta   90.00
_cell.angle_gamma   90.00
#
_symmetry.space_group_name_H-M   'P 1'
#
loop_
_entity.id
_entity.type
_entity.pdbx_description
1 polymer ?
#
loop_
_entity_poly.entity_id
_entity_poly.type
_entity_poly.pdbx_seq_one_letter_code
_entity_poly.pdbx_strand_id
1 'polypeptide(L)'
;DSEWSAIEADAKDVPLADPAAATDLCYVLYTSGSTGLPKGVLTEHRALVNQMHWRLHRYGLSPDDVVLQKTPYSFDVSVWEFFWPLMVGAHLVLAVPGGHRDVAYLDTLIDRHGITTLHFVPSMVSMFLEHARGEHPSVKHLFCGGEAMPAAVARGYKAVFPHAHLYNLYGPTEAAIDVTAYECDGSVPVVVPIGRPLDNTRIYILDRHDQPQPLGVAGELFIAGDQLARGYLNRPDLTAERFVADPFVAGERMYRSGDLARWNDDGTIDYLGRIDTQVKLRGQRIELGEIEACLETHESVEKAAVIVQGQGTAQRLVAFYRLAAGAESADEALREHAMRALPAYMVPSLFMALAIWPATTSGKTDRRALAAIDVAVAPRALRVAPTTDDEQRMVEVWEAVLGVASDQIGIEDDFFDLGGHSLLATRLVARIRHAFGVELPLRDIFTYPLLKDLTACVQKATPSDLLPLRAERGAGDVVLGYAQERLWFLQQLEPASTAYNMPLAARLSRRVDAAAVADAIHRLTVRHESLRTVFPLVDGAPKQRVLPDVAIPFVAVDLSACAPGDALAEAQRLCLTEASTPFDLAAGPLLRGLLVTVSEGDHVLMLTMHHIVSDGWSTGILLSELGALLADPGAALPALPIQYADYAIWQRRWLEEGGGLSRQLDY
;
A
#
# COMPACT_ATOMS: atom_id res chain seq x y z
N ASP A 1 13.80 -10.34 27.10
CA ASP A 1 14.83 -9.31 27.06
C ASP A 1 14.60 -8.32 28.21
N SER A 2 15.01 -8.70 29.43
CA SER A 2 14.65 -8.00 30.68
C SER A 2 15.81 -7.85 31.65
N GLU A 3 17.03 -8.16 31.23
CA GLU A 3 18.23 -8.17 32.08
C GLU A 3 18.96 -6.82 32.04
N TRP A 4 18.21 -5.71 32.02
CA TRP A 4 18.77 -4.36 31.97
C TRP A 4 19.79 -4.11 33.09
N SER A 5 19.54 -4.61 34.30
CA SER A 5 20.46 -4.49 35.43
C SER A 5 21.76 -5.31 35.27
N ALA A 6 21.77 -6.37 34.46
CA ALA A 6 22.97 -7.13 34.14
C ALA A 6 23.78 -6.41 33.04
N ILE A 7 23.10 -5.87 32.03
CA ILE A 7 23.72 -5.05 30.97
C ILE A 7 24.36 -3.78 31.56
N GLU A 8 23.68 -3.14 32.53
CA GLU A 8 24.19 -1.96 33.24
C GLU A 8 25.42 -2.26 34.12
N ALA A 9 25.59 -3.54 34.53
CA ALA A 9 26.73 -4.00 35.30
C ALA A 9 27.96 -4.32 34.44
N ASP A 10 27.77 -4.68 33.16
CA ASP A 10 28.87 -5.04 32.23
C ASP A 10 29.58 -3.82 31.62
N ALA A 11 28.98 -2.62 31.67
CA ALA A 11 29.38 -1.50 30.79
C ALA A 11 30.02 -0.29 31.49
N LYS A 12 30.85 -0.46 32.53
CA LYS A 12 31.49 0.71 33.20
C LYS A 12 32.98 0.92 32.92
N ASP A 13 33.75 -0.13 32.64
CA ASP A 13 35.23 0.01 32.55
C ASP A 13 35.87 -0.89 31.49
N VAL A 14 35.19 -1.19 30.39
CA VAL A 14 35.88 -1.75 29.20
C VAL A 14 36.45 -0.56 28.43
N PRO A 15 37.79 -0.38 28.33
CA PRO A 15 38.34 0.60 27.43
C PRO A 15 37.76 0.32 26.05
N LEU A 16 37.14 1.32 25.42
CA LEU A 16 36.85 1.24 23.98
C LEU A 16 38.15 0.77 23.33
N ALA A 17 38.11 -0.40 22.68
CA ALA A 17 39.24 -0.91 21.93
C ALA A 17 39.76 0.18 20.98
N ASP A 18 41.02 0.06 20.53
CA ASP A 18 41.63 0.98 19.57
C ASP A 18 40.59 1.45 18.52
N PRO A 19 40.53 2.76 18.21
CA PRO A 19 39.48 3.29 17.37
C PRO A 19 39.42 2.51 16.05
N ALA A 20 38.25 1.94 15.76
CA ALA A 20 38.02 1.15 14.57
C ALA A 20 38.44 1.93 13.32
N ALA A 21 39.16 1.28 12.41
CA ALA A 21 39.51 1.89 11.14
C ALA A 21 38.24 2.06 10.28
N ALA A 22 38.25 3.03 9.37
CA ALA A 22 37.14 3.23 8.43
C ALA A 22 36.85 1.98 7.57
N THR A 23 37.86 1.13 7.39
CA THR A 23 37.77 -0.12 6.65
C THR A 23 37.24 -1.28 7.48
N ASP A 24 37.11 -1.15 8.80
CA ASP A 24 36.60 -2.23 9.64
C ASP A 24 35.09 -2.42 9.44
N LEU A 25 34.62 -3.64 9.72
CA LEU A 25 33.20 -3.97 9.58
C LEU A 25 32.40 -3.24 10.66
N CYS A 26 31.33 -2.57 10.22
CA CYS A 26 30.37 -1.92 11.09
C CYS A 26 29.20 -2.85 11.43
N TYR A 27 28.65 -3.53 10.42
CA TYR A 27 27.55 -4.48 10.61
C TYR A 27 27.53 -5.56 9.53
N VAL A 28 26.81 -6.64 9.82
CA VAL A 28 26.48 -7.70 8.87
C VAL A 28 24.97 -7.90 8.86
N LEU A 29 24.33 -7.63 7.72
CA LEU A 29 22.90 -7.86 7.53
C LEU A 29 22.67 -8.95 6.48
N TYR A 30 21.72 -9.82 6.76
CA TYR A 30 21.41 -10.94 5.87
C TYR A 30 20.30 -10.56 4.90
N THR A 31 20.52 -10.89 3.63
CA THR A 31 19.54 -10.73 2.55
C THR A 31 19.22 -12.10 1.96
N SER A 32 18.08 -12.21 1.26
CA SER A 32 17.73 -13.39 0.47
C SER A 32 18.79 -13.67 -0.60
N GLY A 33 19.12 -14.95 -0.78
CA GLY A 33 20.17 -15.39 -1.70
C GLY A 33 19.60 -16.11 -2.91
N SER A 34 20.16 -15.87 -4.10
CA SER A 34 19.79 -16.57 -5.34
C SER A 34 19.94 -18.10 -5.28
N THR A 35 20.72 -18.62 -4.34
CA THR A 35 20.94 -20.06 -4.09
C THR A 35 20.08 -20.64 -2.95
N GLY A 36 19.15 -19.86 -2.41
CA GLY A 36 18.27 -20.29 -1.31
C GLY A 36 18.86 -20.29 0.10
N LEU A 37 20.07 -19.73 0.28
CA LEU A 37 20.66 -19.49 1.59
C LEU A 37 20.83 -17.98 1.79
N PRO A 38 20.46 -17.43 2.96
CA PRO A 38 20.68 -16.03 3.28
C PRO A 38 22.15 -15.64 3.11
N LYS A 39 22.41 -14.50 2.46
CA LYS A 39 23.76 -13.96 2.23
C LYS A 39 24.01 -12.78 3.17
N GLY A 40 25.02 -12.90 4.03
CA GLY A 40 25.42 -11.85 4.96
C GLY A 40 26.24 -10.77 4.24
N VAL A 41 25.73 -9.55 4.16
CA VAL A 41 26.40 -8.40 3.53
C VAL A 41 27.33 -7.73 4.53
N LEU A 42 28.62 -7.72 4.23
CA LEU A 42 29.69 -7.19 5.08
C LEU A 42 29.87 -5.69 4.87
N THR A 43 29.26 -4.84 5.68
CA THR A 43 29.32 -3.38 5.51
C THR A 43 30.40 -2.76 6.40
N GLU A 44 31.24 -1.91 5.82
CA GLU A 44 32.34 -1.22 6.52
C GLU A 44 31.89 0.13 7.11
N HIS A 45 32.59 0.61 8.14
CA HIS A 45 32.32 1.92 8.75
C HIS A 45 32.32 3.07 7.73
N ARG A 46 33.25 3.06 6.76
CA ARG A 46 33.33 4.11 5.72
C ARG A 46 32.02 4.31 4.96
N ALA A 47 31.32 3.22 4.66
CA ALA A 47 30.11 3.25 3.84
C ALA A 47 28.95 3.88 4.62
N LEU A 48 28.81 3.49 5.89
CA LEU A 48 27.82 4.07 6.79
C LEU A 48 28.12 5.56 7.06
N VAL A 49 29.37 5.88 7.40
CA VAL A 49 29.81 7.26 7.71
C VAL A 49 29.59 8.17 6.50
N ASN A 50 29.97 7.75 5.29
CA ASN A 50 29.72 8.50 4.06
C ASN A 50 28.24 8.88 3.93
N GLN A 51 27.36 7.90 4.06
CA GLN A 51 25.93 8.15 3.93
C GLN A 51 25.37 9.02 5.06
N MET A 52 25.76 8.77 6.31
CA MET A 52 25.24 9.55 7.43
C MET A 52 25.65 11.02 7.32
N HIS A 53 26.89 11.31 6.91
CA HIS A 53 27.32 12.68 6.65
C HIS A 53 26.58 13.32 5.47
N TRP A 54 26.35 12.57 4.38
CA TRP A 54 25.52 13.06 3.28
C TRP A 54 24.10 13.39 3.74
N ARG A 55 23.44 12.52 4.52
CA ARG A 55 22.08 12.76 5.05
C ARG A 55 22.06 13.99 5.94
N LEU A 56 23.04 14.13 6.83
CA LEU A 56 23.15 15.26 7.73
C LEU A 56 23.31 16.57 6.94
N HIS A 57 24.18 16.61 5.93
CA HIS A 57 24.38 17.79 5.10
C HIS A 57 23.17 18.09 4.20
N ARG A 58 22.52 17.07 3.63
CA ARG A 58 21.43 17.22 2.66
C ARG A 58 20.10 17.59 3.32
N TYR A 59 19.77 16.97 4.46
CA TYR A 59 18.46 17.09 5.09
C TYR A 59 18.47 17.90 6.40
N GLY A 60 19.62 18.04 7.06
CA GLY A 60 19.77 18.97 8.18
C GLY A 60 19.03 18.58 9.46
N LEU A 61 19.11 17.32 9.89
CA LEU A 61 18.55 16.87 11.17
C LEU A 61 19.17 17.63 12.34
N SER A 62 18.33 18.09 13.26
CA SER A 62 18.69 18.90 14.42
C SER A 62 18.33 18.20 15.74
N PRO A 63 18.85 18.66 16.89
CA PRO A 63 18.45 18.12 18.21
C PRO A 63 16.94 18.24 18.51
N ASP A 64 16.24 19.18 17.86
CA ASP A 64 14.80 19.40 18.04
C ASP A 64 13.94 18.43 17.23
N ASP A 65 14.55 17.62 16.35
CA ASP A 65 13.84 16.64 15.55
C ASP A 65 13.59 15.35 16.32
N VAL A 66 12.47 14.72 15.98
CA VAL A 66 12.05 13.42 16.52
C VAL A 66 12.00 12.40 15.39
N VAL A 67 12.82 11.36 15.49
CA VAL A 67 12.94 10.27 14.51
C VAL A 67 12.18 9.04 15.01
N LEU A 68 11.35 8.47 14.14
CA LEU A 68 10.68 7.20 14.41
C LEU A 68 11.54 6.02 13.95
N GLN A 69 11.97 5.19 14.89
CA GLN A 69 12.60 3.90 14.62
C GLN A 69 11.54 2.82 14.72
N LYS A 70 11.18 2.26 13.56
CA LYS A 70 10.15 1.22 13.47
C LYS A 70 10.55 0.06 12.58
N THR A 71 11.57 0.25 11.73
CA THR A 71 12.00 -0.78 10.81
C THR A 71 12.72 -1.86 11.61
N PRO A 72 12.41 -3.16 11.42
CA PRO A 72 13.10 -4.22 12.16
C PRO A 72 14.62 -4.12 11.95
N TYR A 73 15.38 -4.32 13.03
CA TYR A 73 16.85 -4.13 13.02
C TYR A 73 17.62 -5.07 12.08
N SER A 74 16.93 -6.06 11.51
CA SER A 74 17.44 -6.96 10.48
C SER A 74 17.47 -6.34 9.07
N PHE A 75 16.98 -5.12 8.90
CA PHE A 75 16.97 -4.39 7.62
C PHE A 75 17.87 -3.16 7.70
N ASP A 76 18.53 -2.84 6.60
CA ASP A 76 19.50 -1.76 6.52
C ASP A 76 18.89 -0.37 6.78
N VAL A 77 17.64 -0.13 6.39
CA VAL A 77 16.90 1.10 6.73
C VAL A 77 16.91 1.39 8.25
N SER A 78 16.84 0.38 9.12
CA SER A 78 16.86 0.63 10.56
C SER A 78 18.18 1.27 11.02
N VAL A 79 19.28 1.02 10.29
CA VAL A 79 20.62 1.48 10.66
C VAL A 79 20.64 3.01 10.73
N TRP A 80 20.11 3.70 9.73
CA TRP A 80 20.06 5.17 9.80
C TRP A 80 18.99 5.67 10.76
N GLU A 81 17.87 4.94 10.94
CA GLU A 81 16.87 5.28 11.96
C GLU A 81 17.52 5.31 13.36
N PHE A 82 18.49 4.43 13.64
CA PHE A 82 19.27 4.45 14.87
C PHE A 82 20.37 5.51 14.90
N PHE A 83 21.29 5.49 13.94
CA PHE A 83 22.55 6.23 14.07
C PHE A 83 22.43 7.73 13.73
N TRP A 84 21.57 8.10 12.77
CA TRP A 84 21.44 9.50 12.36
C TRP A 84 20.97 10.43 13.49
N PRO A 85 19.90 10.11 14.26
CA PRO A 85 19.51 10.95 15.39
C PRO A 85 20.58 11.02 16.48
N LEU A 86 21.30 9.93 16.74
CA LEU A 86 22.36 9.87 17.75
C LEU A 86 23.57 10.76 17.41
N MET A 87 23.84 11.03 16.13
CA MET A 87 24.93 11.91 15.70
C MET A 87 24.69 13.38 16.04
N VAL A 88 23.44 13.80 16.18
CA VAL A 88 23.05 15.20 16.41
C VAL A 88 22.35 15.42 17.75
N GLY A 89 22.08 14.35 18.50
CA GLY A 89 21.34 14.44 19.77
C GLY A 89 19.83 14.62 19.59
N ALA A 90 19.28 14.19 18.46
CA ALA A 90 17.83 14.18 18.20
C ALA A 90 17.12 13.09 19.02
N HIS A 91 15.82 13.25 19.21
CA HIS A 91 15.01 12.31 19.98
C HIS A 91 14.65 11.08 19.13
N LEU A 92 14.91 9.88 19.65
CA LEU A 92 14.56 8.61 19.01
C LEU A 92 13.34 7.97 19.68
N VAL A 93 12.27 7.76 18.92
CA VAL A 93 11.07 7.06 19.39
C VAL A 93 11.06 5.64 18.81
N LEU A 94 11.09 4.64 19.69
CA LEU A 94 11.09 3.23 19.33
C LEU A 94 9.64 2.72 19.23
N ALA A 95 9.25 2.22 18.06
CA ALA A 95 7.97 1.53 17.91
C ALA A 95 8.00 0.17 18.64
N VAL A 96 6.86 -0.25 19.19
CA VAL A 96 6.75 -1.57 19.83
C VAL A 96 6.95 -2.69 18.79
N PRO A 97 7.43 -3.88 19.21
CA PRO A 97 7.53 -5.04 18.32
C PRO A 97 6.22 -5.31 17.57
N GLY A 98 6.30 -5.42 16.23
CA GLY A 98 5.12 -5.60 15.36
C GLY A 98 4.30 -4.33 15.07
N GLY A 99 4.47 -3.25 15.84
CA GLY A 99 3.72 -2.00 15.68
C GLY A 99 3.93 -1.32 14.32
N HIS A 100 5.05 -1.56 13.65
CA HIS A 100 5.31 -1.07 12.29
C HIS A 100 4.28 -1.53 11.23
N ARG A 101 3.43 -2.50 11.55
CA ARG A 101 2.37 -3.04 10.66
C ARG A 101 0.99 -2.43 10.92
N ASP A 102 0.85 -1.67 12.00
CA ASP A 102 -0.42 -1.09 12.44
C ASP A 102 -0.41 0.42 12.18
N VAL A 103 -1.17 0.84 11.15
CA VAL A 103 -1.27 2.25 10.75
C VAL A 103 -1.91 3.10 11.85
N ALA A 104 -2.93 2.59 12.55
CA ALA A 104 -3.62 3.37 13.59
C ALA A 104 -2.73 3.58 14.82
N TYR A 105 -1.91 2.57 15.16
CA TYR A 105 -0.88 2.71 16.17
C TYR A 105 0.15 3.77 15.76
N LEU A 106 0.63 3.73 14.51
CA LEU A 106 1.62 4.67 14.02
C LEU A 106 1.09 6.09 13.89
N ASP A 107 -0.15 6.29 13.43
CA ASP A 107 -0.85 7.59 13.47
C ASP A 107 -0.79 8.19 14.88
N THR A 108 -1.22 7.39 15.86
CA THR A 108 -1.25 7.80 17.28
C THR A 108 0.15 8.13 17.78
N LEU A 109 1.15 7.33 17.39
CA LEU A 109 2.53 7.51 17.79
C LEU A 109 3.15 8.78 17.17
N ILE A 110 2.83 9.05 15.90
CA ILE A 110 3.26 10.25 15.16
C ILE A 110 2.76 11.50 15.87
N ASP A 111 1.47 11.56 16.17
CA ASP A 111 0.86 12.72 16.83
C ASP A 111 1.33 12.87 18.28
N ARG A 112 1.34 11.77 19.04
CA ARG A 112 1.69 11.79 20.47
C ARG A 112 3.11 12.29 20.72
N HIS A 113 4.05 11.91 19.86
CA HIS A 113 5.46 12.25 20.02
C HIS A 113 5.93 13.37 19.10
N GLY A 114 5.05 13.92 18.27
CA GLY A 114 5.40 14.95 17.30
C GLY A 114 6.50 14.49 16.35
N ILE A 115 6.38 13.27 15.79
CA ILE A 115 7.40 12.70 14.91
C ILE A 115 7.62 13.65 13.72
N THR A 116 8.89 13.97 13.48
CA THR A 116 9.33 14.89 12.42
C THR A 116 9.91 14.17 11.22
N THR A 117 10.51 13.00 11.44
CA THR A 117 11.28 12.27 10.45
C THR A 117 10.96 10.79 10.54
N LEU A 118 10.54 10.20 9.42
CA LEU A 118 10.18 8.78 9.37
C LEU A 118 10.40 8.19 7.98
N HIS A 119 10.49 6.85 7.95
CA HIS A 119 10.61 6.09 6.71
C HIS A 119 9.41 5.18 6.48
N PHE A 120 8.82 5.24 5.30
CA PHE A 120 7.77 4.32 4.85
C PHE A 120 8.10 3.73 3.49
N VAL A 121 7.80 2.46 3.26
CA VAL A 121 7.71 1.96 1.88
C VAL A 121 6.52 2.63 1.18
N PRO A 122 6.56 2.84 -0.15
CA PRO A 122 5.46 3.48 -0.88
C PRO A 122 4.08 2.88 -0.60
N SER A 123 3.96 1.55 -0.49
CA SER A 123 2.70 0.88 -0.13
C SER A 123 2.16 1.29 1.25
N MET A 124 3.03 1.60 2.20
CA MET A 124 2.63 2.08 3.52
C MET A 124 2.16 3.53 3.47
N VAL A 125 2.76 4.38 2.63
CA VAL A 125 2.23 5.74 2.41
C VAL A 125 0.83 5.67 1.79
N SER A 126 0.58 4.77 0.84
CA SER A 126 -0.78 4.53 0.32
C SER A 126 -1.75 4.17 1.44
N MET A 127 -1.35 3.31 2.37
CA MET A 127 -2.20 2.95 3.51
C MET A 127 -2.53 4.16 4.39
N PHE A 128 -1.57 5.05 4.64
CA PHE A 128 -1.81 6.31 5.36
C PHE A 128 -2.74 7.23 4.57
N LEU A 129 -2.54 7.38 3.26
CA LEU A 129 -3.44 8.17 2.40
C LEU A 129 -4.89 7.69 2.45
N GLU A 130 -5.09 6.39 2.60
CA GLU A 130 -6.41 5.77 2.65
C GLU A 130 -7.03 5.77 4.06
N HIS A 131 -6.22 5.71 5.13
CA HIS A 131 -6.69 5.35 6.47
C HIS A 131 -6.22 6.24 7.62
N ALA A 132 -5.37 7.25 7.36
CA ALA A 132 -4.90 8.14 8.42
C ALA A 132 -6.10 8.88 9.07
N ARG A 133 -6.08 8.98 10.40
CA ARG A 133 -7.14 9.66 11.17
C ARG A 133 -7.19 11.17 10.93
N GLY A 134 -6.08 11.76 10.51
CA GLY A 134 -5.92 13.18 10.31
C GLY A 134 -4.61 13.51 9.61
N GLU A 135 -4.32 14.81 9.56
CA GLU A 135 -3.04 15.30 9.07
C GLU A 135 -1.98 15.21 10.16
N HIS A 136 -0.74 14.95 9.75
CA HIS A 136 0.45 14.91 10.60
C HIS A 136 1.39 16.07 10.24
N PRO A 137 1.08 17.31 10.67
CA PRO A 137 1.86 18.50 10.32
C PRO A 137 3.25 18.53 10.98
N SER A 138 3.50 17.70 12.00
CA SER A 138 4.82 17.58 12.63
C SER A 138 5.86 16.99 11.67
N VAL A 139 5.44 16.17 10.71
CA VAL A 139 6.35 15.46 9.80
C VAL A 139 6.95 16.44 8.79
N LYS A 140 8.27 16.59 8.86
CA LYS A 140 9.10 17.40 7.95
C LYS A 140 9.75 16.56 6.86
N HIS A 141 10.16 15.33 7.19
CA HIS A 141 10.88 14.44 6.28
C HIS A 141 10.18 13.07 6.21
N LEU A 142 9.64 12.78 5.02
CA LEU A 142 9.06 11.48 4.68
C LEU A 142 10.00 10.78 3.69
N PHE A 143 10.75 9.81 4.18
CA PHE A 143 11.62 9.00 3.34
C PHE A 143 10.88 7.76 2.84
N CYS A 144 11.03 7.46 1.56
CA CYS A 144 10.52 6.25 0.96
C CYS A 144 11.59 5.52 0.17
N GLY A 145 11.72 4.22 0.39
CA GLY A 145 12.62 3.36 -0.34
C GLY A 145 12.13 1.92 -0.30
N GLY A 146 12.85 1.03 -0.98
CA GLY A 146 12.54 -0.40 -0.97
C GLY A 146 11.51 -0.86 -2.01
N GLU A 147 10.60 -0.01 -2.50
CA GLU A 147 9.66 -0.32 -3.61
C GLU A 147 9.70 0.76 -4.69
N ALA A 148 9.16 0.46 -5.88
CA ALA A 148 8.95 1.49 -6.89
C ALA A 148 7.87 2.47 -6.41
N MET A 149 8.17 3.77 -6.46
CA MET A 149 7.25 4.82 -6.02
C MET A 149 6.12 5.02 -7.04
N PRO A 150 4.84 4.76 -6.68
CA PRO A 150 3.72 5.07 -7.55
C PRO A 150 3.53 6.58 -7.66
N ALA A 151 3.27 7.06 -8.87
CA ALA A 151 3.02 8.49 -9.11
C ALA A 151 1.80 9.02 -8.32
N ALA A 152 0.81 8.18 -8.04
CA ALA A 152 -0.34 8.54 -7.20
C ALA A 152 0.08 8.86 -5.75
N VAL A 153 0.99 8.07 -5.17
CA VAL A 153 1.52 8.29 -3.82
C VAL A 153 2.29 9.59 -3.76
N ALA A 154 3.18 9.81 -4.74
CA ALA A 154 3.98 11.03 -4.82
C ALA A 154 3.13 12.31 -5.01
N ARG A 155 1.94 12.22 -5.63
CA ARG A 155 1.00 13.34 -5.73
C ARG A 155 0.15 13.53 -4.46
N GLY A 156 -0.23 12.43 -3.82
CA GLY A 156 -1.22 12.44 -2.75
C GLY A 156 -0.64 12.73 -1.36
N TYR A 157 0.64 12.44 -1.10
CA TYR A 157 1.21 12.38 0.26
C TYR A 157 0.93 13.62 1.13
N LYS A 158 0.84 14.82 0.55
CA LYS A 158 0.55 16.07 1.26
C LYS A 158 -0.84 16.12 1.91
N ALA A 159 -1.78 15.27 1.48
CA ALA A 159 -3.09 15.15 2.12
C ALA A 159 -3.00 14.62 3.57
N VAL A 160 -1.92 13.89 3.89
CA VAL A 160 -1.66 13.38 5.24
C VAL A 160 -0.46 14.07 5.87
N PHE A 161 0.57 14.42 5.08
CA PHE A 161 1.80 15.04 5.57
C PHE A 161 1.98 16.43 4.93
N PRO A 162 1.20 17.43 5.35
CA PRO A 162 1.08 18.71 4.63
C PRO A 162 2.37 19.52 4.58
N HIS A 163 3.27 19.35 5.56
CA HIS A 163 4.55 20.06 5.66
C HIS A 163 5.76 19.19 5.29
N ALA A 164 5.53 17.93 4.90
CA ALA A 164 6.62 17.02 4.62
C ALA A 164 7.24 17.25 3.24
N HIS A 165 8.55 17.06 3.17
CA HIS A 165 9.26 16.75 1.94
C HIS A 165 9.28 15.24 1.76
N LEU A 166 8.78 14.76 0.61
CA LEU A 166 8.81 13.35 0.25
C LEU A 166 10.07 13.05 -0.56
N TYR A 167 10.84 12.06 -0.11
CA TYR A 167 12.06 11.63 -0.78
C TYR A 167 11.94 10.18 -1.25
N ASN A 168 12.11 9.95 -2.55
CA ASN A 168 12.23 8.61 -3.11
C ASN A 168 13.71 8.20 -3.16
N LEU A 169 14.07 7.22 -2.34
CA LEU A 169 15.41 6.71 -2.13
C LEU A 169 15.55 5.33 -2.76
N TYR A 170 16.74 5.03 -3.25
CA TYR A 170 17.08 3.72 -3.78
C TYR A 170 18.46 3.31 -3.35
N GLY A 171 18.58 2.07 -2.88
CA GLY A 171 19.84 1.36 -2.79
C GLY A 171 19.63 -0.10 -2.39
N PRO A 172 20.56 -0.98 -2.81
CA PRO A 172 20.65 -2.33 -2.27
C PRO A 172 21.48 -2.33 -0.99
N THR A 173 21.27 -3.36 -0.14
CA THR A 173 22.07 -3.57 1.07
C THR A 173 23.56 -3.66 0.79
N GLU A 174 23.95 -4.20 -0.37
CA GLU A 174 25.33 -4.30 -0.85
C GLU A 174 26.04 -2.96 -1.11
N ALA A 175 25.29 -1.85 -1.12
CA ALA A 175 25.83 -0.50 -1.25
C ALA A 175 25.33 0.42 -0.12
N ALA A 176 25.19 -0.15 1.08
CA ALA A 176 24.84 0.54 2.32
C ALA A 176 23.58 1.43 2.22
N ILE A 177 22.41 0.81 2.33
CA ILE A 177 21.09 1.44 2.51
C ILE A 177 20.60 2.15 1.23
N ASP A 178 20.96 3.42 1.00
CA ASP A 178 20.55 4.24 -0.13
C ASP A 178 21.77 4.79 -0.87
N VAL A 179 21.75 4.76 -2.21
CA VAL A 179 22.81 5.24 -3.11
C VAL A 179 22.35 6.31 -4.07
N THR A 180 21.03 6.45 -4.29
CA THR A 180 20.43 7.59 -5.00
C THR A 180 19.25 8.17 -4.23
N ALA A 181 18.97 9.46 -4.47
CA ALA A 181 17.83 10.15 -3.88
C ALA A 181 17.16 11.12 -4.86
N TYR A 182 15.83 11.14 -4.83
CA TYR A 182 14.96 12.07 -5.53
C TYR A 182 14.02 12.77 -4.55
N GLU A 183 13.85 14.08 -4.66
CA GLU A 183 12.85 14.83 -3.91
C GLU A 183 11.60 15.02 -4.76
N CYS A 184 10.46 14.56 -4.28
CA CYS A 184 9.18 14.72 -4.96
C CYS A 184 8.67 16.15 -4.75
N ASP A 185 8.96 17.04 -5.68
CA ASP A 185 8.60 18.47 -5.62
C ASP A 185 7.14 18.79 -6.02
N GLY A 186 6.31 17.77 -6.19
CA GLY A 186 4.92 17.89 -6.65
C GLY A 186 4.74 17.89 -8.16
N SER A 187 5.82 18.10 -8.94
CA SER A 187 5.83 17.77 -10.36
C SER A 187 6.08 16.26 -10.49
N VAL A 188 5.01 15.48 -10.62
CA VAL A 188 5.14 14.02 -10.64
C VAL A 188 5.14 13.51 -12.07
N PRO A 189 6.31 13.16 -12.63
CA PRO A 189 6.40 12.53 -13.94
C PRO A 189 5.65 11.19 -13.98
N VAL A 190 5.48 10.63 -15.18
CA VAL A 190 4.79 9.34 -15.39
C VAL A 190 5.49 8.21 -14.62
N VAL A 191 6.82 8.26 -14.53
CA VAL A 191 7.66 7.37 -13.73
C VAL A 191 8.39 8.23 -12.71
N VAL A 192 8.25 7.92 -11.41
CA VAL A 192 8.96 8.67 -10.37
C VAL A 192 10.43 8.23 -10.34
N PRO A 193 11.39 9.12 -10.60
CA PRO A 193 12.80 8.77 -10.63
C PRO A 193 13.31 8.31 -9.26
N ILE A 194 14.37 7.50 -9.27
CA ILE A 194 15.19 7.21 -8.08
C ILE A 194 16.27 8.29 -7.85
N GLY A 195 16.34 9.27 -8.75
CA GLY A 195 17.06 10.53 -8.55
C GLY A 195 18.52 10.48 -8.93
N ARG A 196 19.38 11.11 -8.12
CA ARG A 196 20.81 11.28 -8.37
C ARG A 196 21.68 10.53 -7.37
N PRO A 197 22.90 10.12 -7.75
CA PRO A 197 23.85 9.49 -6.83
C PRO A 197 24.16 10.36 -5.61
N LEU A 198 24.39 9.70 -4.48
CA LEU A 198 24.87 10.29 -3.22
C LEU A 198 26.34 10.74 -3.32
N ASP A 199 26.81 11.45 -2.30
CA ASP A 199 28.24 11.82 -2.19
C ASP A 199 29.13 10.58 -2.22
N ASN A 200 30.28 10.69 -2.91
CA ASN A 200 31.26 9.63 -3.09
C ASN A 200 30.72 8.34 -3.72
N THR A 201 29.57 8.42 -4.40
CA THR A 201 28.91 7.30 -5.09
C THR A 201 28.76 7.60 -6.58
N ARG A 202 29.07 6.61 -7.41
CA ARG A 202 28.93 6.65 -8.87
C ARG A 202 27.91 5.60 -9.30
N ILE A 203 27.08 5.96 -10.27
CA ILE A 203 26.13 5.04 -10.90
C ILE A 203 26.47 4.95 -12.39
N TYR A 204 26.62 3.73 -12.89
CA TYR A 204 26.78 3.46 -14.31
C TYR A 204 25.56 2.69 -14.82
N ILE A 205 25.08 3.04 -16.01
CA ILE A 205 24.06 2.27 -16.73
C ILE A 205 24.76 1.61 -17.90
N LEU A 206 24.97 0.30 -17.81
CA LEU A 206 25.81 -0.46 -18.75
C LEU A 206 24.99 -1.43 -19.60
N ASP A 207 25.47 -1.71 -20.81
CA ASP A 207 24.96 -2.80 -21.63
C ASP A 207 25.56 -4.16 -21.23
N ARG A 208 25.20 -5.22 -21.96
CA ARG A 208 25.70 -6.59 -21.72
C ARG A 208 27.20 -6.79 -22.00
N HIS A 209 27.86 -5.79 -22.58
CA HIS A 209 29.30 -5.77 -22.87
C HIS A 209 30.04 -4.80 -21.94
N ASP A 210 29.39 -4.43 -20.82
CA ASP A 210 29.88 -3.49 -19.81
C ASP A 210 30.24 -2.11 -20.41
N GLN A 211 29.54 -1.69 -21.47
CA GLN A 211 29.70 -0.37 -22.10
C GLN A 211 28.64 0.63 -21.60
N PRO A 212 28.99 1.90 -21.35
CA PRO A 212 28.03 2.92 -20.94
C PRO A 212 26.92 3.16 -21.97
N GLN A 213 25.68 3.20 -21.50
CA GLN A 213 24.52 3.52 -22.33
C GLN A 213 24.35 5.03 -22.52
N PRO A 214 23.86 5.48 -23.70
CA PRO A 214 23.43 6.87 -23.89
C PRO A 214 22.27 7.28 -22.96
N LEU A 215 22.06 8.58 -22.80
CA LEU A 215 20.89 9.12 -22.10
C LEU A 215 19.59 8.59 -22.72
N GLY A 216 18.62 8.25 -21.87
CA GLY A 216 17.32 7.69 -22.25
C GLY A 216 17.33 6.18 -22.57
N VAL A 217 18.50 5.55 -22.73
CA VAL A 217 18.62 4.13 -23.09
C VAL A 217 18.74 3.27 -21.84
N ALA A 218 17.95 2.21 -21.79
CA ALA A 218 17.96 1.27 -20.66
C ALA A 218 19.21 0.38 -20.65
N GLY A 219 19.73 0.14 -19.46
CA GLY A 219 20.84 -0.78 -19.19
C GLY A 219 20.81 -1.27 -17.75
N GLU A 220 21.74 -2.18 -17.43
CA GLU A 220 21.92 -2.67 -16.06
C GLU A 220 22.59 -1.59 -15.20
N LEU A 221 22.06 -1.39 -13.98
CA LEU A 221 22.57 -0.42 -13.02
C LEU A 221 23.75 -1.00 -12.23
N PHE A 222 24.88 -0.32 -12.28
CA PHE A 222 26.08 -0.61 -11.49
C PHE A 222 26.36 0.53 -10.52
N ILE A 223 26.86 0.17 -9.32
CA ILE A 223 27.15 1.11 -8.25
C ILE A 223 28.64 1.05 -7.94
N ALA A 224 29.32 2.18 -7.84
CA ALA A 224 30.73 2.26 -7.43
C ALA A 224 30.94 3.37 -6.38
N GLY A 225 32.06 3.32 -5.68
CA GLY A 225 32.45 4.32 -4.68
C GLY A 225 32.43 3.83 -3.24
N ASP A 226 32.36 4.76 -2.29
CA ASP A 226 32.67 4.50 -0.88
C ASP A 226 31.58 3.72 -0.14
N GLN A 227 30.37 3.65 -0.70
CA GLN A 227 29.24 2.94 -0.09
C GLN A 227 29.25 1.43 -0.33
N LEU A 228 30.14 0.90 -1.17
CA LEU A 228 30.18 -0.53 -1.45
C LEU A 228 30.55 -1.34 -0.21
N ALA A 229 29.78 -2.39 0.02
CA ALA A 229 30.12 -3.42 0.99
C ALA A 229 31.45 -4.10 0.62
N ARG A 230 32.09 -4.70 1.63
CA ARG A 230 33.29 -5.53 1.41
C ARG A 230 32.97 -6.72 0.49
N GLY A 231 31.78 -7.30 0.67
CA GLY A 231 31.30 -8.45 -0.06
C GLY A 231 30.30 -9.26 0.76
N TYR A 232 30.23 -10.55 0.50
CA TYR A 232 29.38 -11.48 1.24
C TYR A 232 30.18 -12.35 2.21
N LEU A 233 29.67 -12.52 3.42
CA LEU A 233 30.27 -13.34 4.48
C LEU A 233 30.41 -14.79 3.99
N ASN A 234 31.64 -15.31 4.01
CA ASN A 234 31.98 -16.68 3.63
C ASN A 234 31.56 -17.08 2.20
N ARG A 235 31.36 -16.10 1.30
CA ARG A 235 30.93 -16.32 -0.10
C ARG A 235 31.81 -15.53 -1.08
N PRO A 236 33.11 -15.89 -1.21
CA PRO A 236 34.03 -15.20 -2.12
C PRO A 236 33.66 -15.38 -3.60
N ASP A 237 33.03 -16.51 -3.95
CA ASP A 237 32.46 -16.82 -5.25
C ASP A 237 31.41 -15.78 -5.67
N LEU A 238 30.39 -15.59 -4.82
CA LEU A 238 29.31 -14.65 -5.07
C LEU A 238 29.80 -13.20 -4.98
N THR A 239 30.79 -12.94 -4.12
CA THR A 239 31.43 -11.64 -4.03
C THR A 239 32.13 -11.28 -5.33
N ALA A 240 32.91 -12.19 -5.92
CA ALA A 240 33.57 -11.94 -7.20
C ALA A 240 32.60 -11.81 -8.38
N GLU A 241 31.46 -12.51 -8.33
CA GLU A 241 30.40 -12.39 -9.35
C GLU A 241 29.74 -11.00 -9.33
N ARG A 242 29.44 -10.47 -8.13
CA ARG A 242 28.64 -9.25 -7.99
C ARG A 242 29.47 -7.98 -7.78
N PHE A 243 30.60 -8.06 -7.10
CA PHE A 243 31.54 -6.95 -6.87
C PHE A 243 32.70 -7.07 -7.85
N VAL A 244 32.46 -6.66 -9.09
CA VAL A 244 33.41 -6.77 -10.20
C VAL A 244 34.37 -5.58 -10.21
N ALA A 245 35.48 -5.69 -10.95
CA ALA A 245 36.39 -4.57 -11.15
C ALA A 245 35.69 -3.42 -11.90
N ASP A 246 35.91 -2.17 -11.49
CA ASP A 246 35.44 -1.00 -12.23
C ASP A 246 36.38 -0.75 -13.43
N PRO A 247 35.90 -0.87 -14.70
CA PRO A 247 36.74 -0.63 -15.88
C PRO A 247 37.01 0.85 -16.13
N PHE A 248 36.29 1.76 -15.47
CA PHE A 248 36.39 3.20 -15.62
C PHE A 248 37.33 3.86 -14.60
N VAL A 249 37.56 3.20 -13.46
CA VAL A 249 38.48 3.68 -12.41
C VAL A 249 39.41 2.55 -11.96
N ALA A 250 40.71 2.70 -12.27
CA ALA A 250 41.71 1.67 -12.00
C ALA A 250 41.84 1.36 -10.50
N GLY A 251 41.71 0.07 -10.15
CA GLY A 251 41.86 -0.42 -8.77
C GLY A 251 40.58 -0.34 -7.93
N GLU A 252 39.49 0.20 -8.47
CA GLU A 252 38.19 0.24 -7.81
C GLU A 252 37.30 -0.95 -8.22
N ARG A 253 36.18 -1.08 -7.52
CA ARG A 253 35.15 -2.10 -7.77
C ARG A 253 33.81 -1.43 -8.04
N MET A 254 32.96 -2.11 -8.77
CA MET A 254 31.55 -1.79 -8.92
C MET A 254 30.68 -2.99 -8.58
N TYR A 255 29.51 -2.73 -8.02
CA TYR A 255 28.49 -3.71 -7.69
C TYR A 255 27.44 -3.79 -8.79
N ARG A 256 27.19 -5.01 -9.29
CA ARG A 256 26.16 -5.34 -10.28
C ARG A 256 24.82 -5.57 -9.58
N SER A 257 23.86 -4.64 -9.71
CA SER A 257 22.62 -4.67 -8.92
C SER A 257 21.57 -5.66 -9.44
N GLY A 258 21.61 -6.00 -10.73
CA GLY A 258 20.57 -6.75 -11.42
C GLY A 258 19.29 -5.92 -11.70
N ASP A 259 19.34 -4.61 -11.49
CA ASP A 259 18.25 -3.69 -11.80
C ASP A 259 18.43 -3.05 -13.18
N LEU A 260 17.33 -2.90 -13.91
CA LEU A 260 17.27 -2.18 -15.18
C LEU A 260 16.92 -0.72 -14.88
N ALA A 261 17.70 0.20 -15.43
CA ALA A 261 17.48 1.64 -15.25
C ALA A 261 17.95 2.43 -16.49
N ARG A 262 17.66 3.73 -16.51
CA ARG A 262 18.17 4.65 -17.53
C ARG A 262 18.45 6.03 -16.93
N TRP A 263 19.41 6.73 -17.50
CA TRP A 263 19.61 8.15 -17.24
C TRP A 263 18.57 8.98 -18.00
N ASN A 264 18.05 10.01 -17.35
CA ASN A 264 17.23 11.05 -17.95
C ASN A 264 18.10 12.26 -18.34
N ASP A 265 17.56 13.09 -19.21
CA ASP A 265 18.20 14.28 -19.77
C ASP A 265 18.56 15.32 -18.70
N ASP A 266 17.79 15.33 -17.61
CA ASP A 266 17.99 16.19 -16.44
C ASP A 266 19.00 15.62 -15.44
N GLY A 267 19.63 14.48 -15.76
CA GLY A 267 20.56 13.78 -14.89
C GLY A 267 19.90 13.10 -13.70
N THR A 268 18.61 12.79 -13.73
CA THR A 268 17.97 11.83 -12.81
C THR A 268 17.98 10.41 -13.40
N ILE A 269 17.66 9.40 -12.60
CA ILE A 269 17.64 8.00 -13.02
C ILE A 269 16.23 7.43 -12.87
N ASP A 270 15.69 6.83 -13.94
CA ASP A 270 14.46 6.04 -13.89
C ASP A 270 14.77 4.58 -13.56
N TYR A 271 14.09 4.02 -12.56
CA TYR A 271 14.09 2.58 -12.30
C TYR A 271 13.03 1.88 -13.18
N LEU A 272 13.44 0.84 -13.92
CA LEU A 272 12.60 0.16 -14.91
C LEU A 272 12.24 -1.28 -14.52
N GLY A 273 12.66 -1.75 -13.34
CA GLY A 273 12.42 -3.11 -12.86
C GLY A 273 13.69 -3.92 -12.71
N ARG A 274 13.54 -5.23 -12.48
CA ARG A 274 14.65 -6.17 -12.37
C ARG A 274 14.91 -6.90 -13.67
N ILE A 275 16.17 -7.25 -13.91
CA ILE A 275 16.61 -8.08 -15.04
C ILE A 275 16.42 -9.58 -14.73
N ASP A 276 16.51 -9.95 -13.45
CA ASP A 276 16.39 -11.31 -12.94
C ASP A 276 15.00 -11.61 -12.34
N THR A 277 14.86 -12.76 -11.67
CA THR A 277 13.58 -13.25 -11.12
C THR A 277 13.25 -12.76 -9.71
N GLN A 278 14.03 -11.85 -9.12
CA GLN A 278 13.71 -11.36 -7.76
C GLN A 278 12.52 -10.41 -7.83
N VAL A 279 11.71 -10.44 -6.77
CA VAL A 279 10.52 -9.61 -6.65
C VAL A 279 10.58 -8.78 -5.37
N LYS A 280 10.05 -7.57 -5.42
CA LYS A 280 9.78 -6.75 -4.25
C LYS A 280 8.31 -6.90 -3.90
N LEU A 281 8.00 -7.55 -2.78
CA LEU A 281 6.63 -7.76 -2.31
C LEU A 281 6.51 -7.24 -0.87
N ARG A 282 5.64 -6.24 -0.65
CA ARG A 282 5.37 -5.66 0.68
C ARG A 282 6.65 -5.18 1.37
N GLY A 283 7.51 -4.48 0.64
CA GLY A 283 8.80 -3.98 1.10
C GLY A 283 9.90 -5.03 1.26
N GLN A 284 9.62 -6.30 0.99
CA GLN A 284 10.59 -7.39 1.12
C GLN A 284 11.21 -7.75 -0.22
N ARG A 285 12.54 -7.89 -0.25
CA ARG A 285 13.28 -8.43 -1.40
C ARG A 285 13.22 -9.95 -1.32
N ILE A 286 12.45 -10.57 -2.20
CA ILE A 286 12.21 -12.02 -2.21
C ILE A 286 12.85 -12.63 -3.46
N GLU A 287 13.72 -13.60 -3.22
CA GLU A 287 14.29 -14.46 -4.25
C GLU A 287 13.34 -15.62 -4.49
N LEU A 288 12.60 -15.62 -5.60
CA LEU A 288 11.66 -16.71 -5.87
C LEU A 288 12.36 -18.08 -5.93
N GLY A 289 13.61 -18.10 -6.42
CA GLY A 289 14.45 -19.29 -6.46
C GLY A 289 14.82 -19.86 -5.08
N GLU A 290 14.86 -19.03 -4.03
CA GLU A 290 15.10 -19.50 -2.65
C GLU A 290 13.95 -20.36 -2.14
N ILE A 291 12.72 -19.90 -2.42
CA ILE A 291 11.52 -20.65 -2.10
C ILE A 291 11.47 -21.93 -2.93
N GLU A 292 11.78 -21.85 -4.23
CA GLU A 292 11.85 -23.02 -5.13
C GLU A 292 12.84 -24.07 -4.60
N ALA A 293 14.06 -23.66 -4.28
CA ALA A 293 15.09 -24.55 -3.75
C ALA A 293 14.68 -25.18 -2.42
N CYS A 294 14.07 -24.41 -1.52
CA CYS A 294 13.53 -24.92 -0.26
C CYS A 294 12.48 -26.01 -0.50
N LEU A 295 11.52 -25.78 -1.40
CA LEU A 295 10.48 -26.76 -1.72
C LEU A 295 11.05 -28.02 -2.38
N GLU A 296 12.07 -27.88 -3.23
CA GLU A 296 12.76 -29.00 -3.88
C GLU A 296 13.59 -29.87 -2.93
N THR A 297 13.83 -29.43 -1.68
CA THR A 297 14.43 -30.31 -0.66
C THR A 297 13.44 -31.29 -0.02
N HIS A 298 12.13 -31.11 -0.25
CA HIS A 298 11.10 -32.01 0.27
C HIS A 298 10.99 -33.26 -0.62
N GLU A 299 10.92 -34.45 -0.01
CA GLU A 299 10.97 -35.74 -0.74
C GLU A 299 9.86 -35.93 -1.78
N SER A 300 8.72 -35.25 -1.58
CA SER A 300 7.56 -35.30 -2.48
C SER A 300 7.69 -34.41 -3.72
N VAL A 301 8.71 -33.55 -3.82
CA VAL A 301 8.86 -32.56 -4.91
C VAL A 301 10.00 -32.95 -5.83
N GLU A 302 9.69 -33.16 -7.10
CA GLU A 302 10.70 -33.31 -8.15
C GLU A 302 11.21 -31.97 -8.67
N LYS A 303 10.33 -30.96 -8.71
CA LYS A 303 10.62 -29.65 -9.28
C LYS A 303 9.64 -28.59 -8.76
N ALA A 304 10.10 -27.37 -8.51
CA ALA A 304 9.27 -26.26 -8.07
C ALA A 304 9.47 -24.98 -8.92
N ALA A 305 8.47 -24.11 -8.92
CA ALA A 305 8.50 -22.77 -9.49
C ALA A 305 7.55 -21.85 -8.71
N VAL A 306 8.04 -20.71 -8.27
CA VAL A 306 7.25 -19.73 -7.50
C VAL A 306 7.08 -18.47 -8.34
N ILE A 307 5.88 -17.89 -8.31
CA ILE A 307 5.58 -16.60 -8.96
C ILE A 307 4.83 -15.67 -8.00
N VAL A 308 4.81 -14.38 -8.35
CA VAL A 308 3.87 -13.42 -7.78
C VAL A 308 2.67 -13.31 -8.71
N GLN A 309 1.46 -13.43 -8.16
CA GLN A 309 0.21 -13.23 -8.88
C GLN A 309 -0.65 -12.18 -8.18
N GLY A 310 -1.42 -11.40 -8.94
CA GLY A 310 -2.23 -10.28 -8.45
C GLY A 310 -1.62 -8.90 -8.77
N GLN A 311 -2.28 -7.83 -8.32
CA GLN A 311 -1.86 -6.44 -8.55
C GLN A 311 -1.99 -5.62 -7.26
N GLY A 312 -1.11 -4.64 -7.07
CA GLY A 312 -1.10 -3.78 -5.88
C GLY A 312 -1.05 -4.56 -4.56
N THR A 313 -1.96 -4.27 -3.65
CA THR A 313 -2.06 -4.94 -2.33
C THR A 313 -2.56 -6.39 -2.41
N ALA A 314 -3.16 -6.81 -3.53
CA ALA A 314 -3.64 -8.17 -3.76
C ALA A 314 -2.56 -9.13 -4.28
N GLN A 315 -1.30 -8.68 -4.39
CA GLN A 315 -0.19 -9.54 -4.77
C GLN A 315 0.06 -10.63 -3.72
N ARG A 316 0.25 -11.88 -4.18
CA ARG A 316 0.55 -13.07 -3.36
C ARG A 316 1.58 -13.98 -4.04
N LEU A 317 2.29 -14.77 -3.23
CA LEU A 317 3.19 -15.81 -3.70
C LEU A 317 2.40 -17.10 -4.00
N VAL A 318 2.65 -17.69 -5.17
CA VAL A 318 2.05 -18.95 -5.62
C VAL A 318 3.18 -19.91 -5.99
N ALA A 319 3.21 -21.08 -5.35
CA ALA A 319 4.15 -22.15 -5.63
C ALA A 319 3.51 -23.24 -6.48
N PHE A 320 4.10 -23.49 -7.65
CA PHE A 320 3.80 -24.62 -8.49
C PHE A 320 4.86 -25.69 -8.30
N TYR A 321 4.48 -26.96 -8.23
CA TYR A 321 5.43 -28.05 -8.07
C TYR A 321 5.02 -29.29 -8.86
N ARG A 322 6.00 -30.15 -9.16
CA ARG A 322 5.78 -31.47 -9.76
C ARG A 322 6.06 -32.54 -8.71
N LEU A 323 5.12 -33.47 -8.55
CA LEU A 323 5.27 -34.57 -7.61
C LEU A 323 6.40 -35.51 -8.05
N ALA A 324 7.21 -35.95 -7.08
CA ALA A 324 8.13 -37.06 -7.26
C ALA A 324 7.37 -38.36 -7.56
N ALA A 325 8.01 -39.28 -8.28
CA ALA A 325 7.37 -40.53 -8.69
C ALA A 325 6.90 -41.34 -7.47
N GLY A 326 5.59 -41.59 -7.37
CA GLY A 326 4.99 -42.34 -6.27
C GLY A 326 4.61 -41.51 -5.03
N ALA A 327 4.81 -40.18 -5.06
CA ALA A 327 4.36 -39.28 -4.01
C ALA A 327 2.88 -38.87 -4.18
N GLU A 328 2.18 -38.70 -3.06
CA GLU A 328 0.81 -38.14 -3.02
C GLU A 328 0.83 -36.61 -2.86
N SER A 329 -0.34 -35.95 -2.92
CA SER A 329 -0.47 -34.50 -2.75
C SER A 329 0.24 -34.01 -1.49
N ALA A 330 1.06 -32.97 -1.61
CA ALA A 330 1.97 -32.53 -0.57
C ALA A 330 1.77 -31.05 -0.16
N ASP A 331 0.66 -30.41 -0.54
CA ASP A 331 0.45 -28.97 -0.33
C ASP A 331 0.69 -28.53 1.13
N GLU A 332 0.06 -29.23 2.09
CA GLU A 332 0.19 -28.90 3.51
C GLU A 332 1.58 -29.22 4.06
N ALA A 333 2.11 -30.39 3.69
CA ALA A 333 3.47 -30.80 4.09
C ALA A 333 4.54 -29.83 3.57
N LEU A 334 4.36 -29.31 2.35
CA LEU A 334 5.23 -28.30 1.75
C LEU A 334 5.11 -26.94 2.40
N ARG A 335 3.90 -26.53 2.79
CA ARG A 335 3.69 -25.31 3.59
C ARG A 335 4.42 -25.41 4.93
N GLU A 336 4.21 -26.50 5.69
CA GLU A 336 4.89 -26.72 6.97
C GLU A 336 6.42 -26.76 6.80
N HIS A 337 6.90 -27.42 5.75
CA HIS A 337 8.32 -27.47 5.43
C HIS A 337 8.90 -26.09 5.16
N ALA A 338 8.23 -25.29 4.32
CA ALA A 338 8.62 -23.92 4.04
C ALA A 338 8.58 -23.04 5.30
N MET A 339 7.56 -23.17 6.16
CA MET A 339 7.46 -22.42 7.42
C MET A 339 8.59 -22.72 8.40
N ARG A 340 9.13 -23.95 8.40
CA ARG A 340 10.28 -24.32 9.24
C ARG A 340 11.60 -23.76 8.72
N ALA A 341 11.72 -23.58 7.40
CA ALA A 341 12.98 -23.26 6.74
C ALA A 341 13.10 -21.79 6.29
N LEU A 342 11.97 -21.10 6.09
CA LEU A 342 11.90 -19.75 5.52
C LEU A 342 11.19 -18.76 6.47
N PRO A 343 11.53 -17.46 6.40
CA PRO A 343 10.73 -16.43 7.05
C PRO A 343 9.28 -16.43 6.56
N ALA A 344 8.33 -16.09 7.44
CA ALA A 344 6.89 -16.12 7.14
C ALA A 344 6.47 -15.35 5.87
N TYR A 345 7.17 -14.27 5.51
CA TYR A 345 6.86 -13.48 4.32
C TYR A 345 7.31 -14.14 3.00
N MET A 346 8.15 -15.17 3.05
CA MET A 346 8.60 -15.96 1.90
C MET A 346 7.76 -17.21 1.68
N VAL A 347 6.91 -17.60 2.64
CA VAL A 347 6.06 -18.79 2.52
C VAL A 347 4.96 -18.51 1.50
N PRO A 348 4.83 -19.31 0.42
CA PRO A 348 3.75 -19.17 -0.54
C PRO A 348 2.38 -19.31 0.10
N SER A 349 1.43 -18.47 -0.30
CA SER A 349 0.04 -18.54 0.18
C SER A 349 -0.75 -19.64 -0.54
N LEU A 350 -0.25 -20.12 -1.69
CA LEU A 350 -0.86 -21.19 -2.47
C LEU A 350 0.21 -22.15 -2.98
N PHE A 351 -0.13 -23.44 -2.94
CA PHE A 351 0.63 -24.55 -3.49
C PHE A 351 -0.23 -25.27 -4.53
N MET A 352 0.35 -25.63 -5.67
CA MET A 352 -0.36 -26.33 -6.73
C MET A 352 0.54 -27.35 -7.43
N ALA A 353 0.15 -28.62 -7.36
CA ALA A 353 0.76 -29.67 -8.15
C ALA A 353 0.39 -29.53 -9.64
N LEU A 354 1.39 -29.59 -10.52
CA LEU A 354 1.20 -29.58 -11.98
C LEU A 354 1.44 -30.97 -12.55
N ALA A 355 0.44 -31.50 -13.25
CA ALA A 355 0.56 -32.76 -14.00
C ALA A 355 1.52 -32.63 -15.20
N ILE A 356 1.55 -31.45 -15.83
CA ILE A 356 2.42 -31.14 -16.96
C ILE A 356 3.21 -29.88 -16.61
N TRP A 357 4.53 -29.97 -16.65
CA TRP A 357 5.41 -28.83 -16.37
C TRP A 357 5.49 -27.89 -17.58
N PRO A 358 5.05 -26.62 -17.48
CA PRO A 358 5.15 -25.68 -18.58
C PRO A 358 6.62 -25.37 -18.87
N ALA A 359 7.05 -25.65 -20.10
CA ALA A 359 8.39 -25.37 -20.56
C ALA A 359 8.35 -24.61 -21.89
N THR A 360 9.25 -23.64 -22.02
CA THR A 360 9.54 -22.93 -23.26
C THR A 360 10.16 -23.87 -24.29
N THR A 361 10.25 -23.44 -25.55
CA THR A 361 10.93 -24.18 -26.63
C THR A 361 12.40 -24.50 -26.34
N SER A 362 13.04 -23.77 -25.41
CA SER A 362 14.39 -24.05 -24.92
C SER A 362 14.44 -25.01 -23.72
N GLY A 363 13.32 -25.60 -23.30
CA GLY A 363 13.23 -26.53 -22.17
C GLY A 363 13.27 -25.87 -20.78
N LYS A 364 13.29 -24.54 -20.70
CA LYS A 364 13.24 -23.78 -19.42
C LYS A 364 11.80 -23.61 -18.95
N THR A 365 11.57 -23.55 -17.64
CA THR A 365 10.24 -23.29 -17.06
C THR A 365 9.61 -22.03 -17.65
N ASP A 366 8.39 -22.16 -18.19
CA ASP A 366 7.65 -21.03 -18.76
C ASP A 366 6.85 -20.30 -17.66
N ARG A 367 7.47 -19.30 -17.05
CA ARG A 367 6.85 -18.50 -15.98
C ARG A 367 5.66 -17.65 -16.47
N ARG A 368 5.58 -17.32 -17.76
CA ARG A 368 4.41 -16.61 -18.31
C ARG A 368 3.21 -17.55 -18.41
N ALA A 369 3.44 -18.78 -18.84
CA ALA A 369 2.41 -19.81 -18.83
C ALA A 369 1.92 -20.10 -17.40
N LEU A 370 2.83 -20.17 -16.42
CA LEU A 370 2.46 -20.30 -15.01
C LEU A 370 1.63 -19.12 -14.49
N ALA A 371 2.01 -17.88 -14.83
CA ALA A 371 1.27 -16.69 -14.41
C ALA A 371 -0.15 -16.59 -15.00
N ALA A 372 -0.40 -17.25 -16.13
CA ALA A 372 -1.71 -17.33 -16.76
C ALA A 372 -2.62 -18.41 -16.16
N ILE A 373 -2.12 -19.28 -15.26
CA ILE A 373 -2.93 -20.29 -14.59
C ILE A 373 -3.82 -19.60 -13.54
N ASP A 374 -5.13 -19.73 -13.72
CA ASP A 374 -6.09 -19.30 -12.72
C ASP A 374 -6.15 -20.29 -11.56
N VAL A 375 -5.38 -19.99 -10.51
CA VAL A 375 -5.32 -20.78 -9.27
C VAL A 375 -6.55 -20.57 -8.37
N ALA A 376 -7.49 -19.66 -8.70
CA ALA A 376 -8.73 -19.51 -7.93
C ALA A 376 -9.68 -20.73 -8.07
N VAL A 377 -9.41 -21.63 -9.03
CA VAL A 377 -10.28 -22.79 -9.36
C VAL A 377 -9.68 -24.13 -8.91
N ALA A 378 -8.56 -24.13 -8.16
CA ALA A 378 -7.92 -25.35 -7.70
C ALA A 378 -8.76 -26.06 -6.62
N PRO A 379 -9.06 -27.37 -6.75
CA PRO A 379 -9.73 -28.11 -5.70
C PRO A 379 -8.76 -28.30 -4.51
N ARG A 380 -8.95 -27.52 -3.44
CA ARG A 380 -8.30 -27.79 -2.15
C ARG A 380 -8.83 -29.12 -1.58
N ALA A 381 -7.97 -29.86 -0.87
CA ALA A 381 -8.31 -31.09 -0.18
C ALA A 381 -9.55 -30.92 0.73
N LEU A 382 -10.25 -32.03 1.03
CA LEU A 382 -11.48 -32.09 1.84
C LEU A 382 -11.42 -31.14 3.03
N ARG A 383 -12.11 -30.00 2.91
CA ARG A 383 -12.23 -29.01 3.99
C ARG A 383 -13.05 -29.60 5.12
N VAL A 384 -12.58 -29.41 6.35
CA VAL A 384 -13.38 -29.74 7.54
C VAL A 384 -14.55 -28.75 7.59
N ALA A 385 -15.75 -29.25 7.32
CA ALA A 385 -16.95 -28.44 7.31
C ALA A 385 -17.26 -27.88 8.71
N PRO A 386 -17.88 -26.69 8.82
CA PRO A 386 -18.42 -26.20 10.08
C PRO A 386 -19.38 -27.22 10.70
N THR A 387 -19.25 -27.42 12.02
CA THR A 387 -20.05 -28.39 12.78
C THR A 387 -20.98 -27.71 13.79
N THR A 388 -20.73 -26.44 14.09
CA THR A 388 -21.53 -25.63 15.01
C THR A 388 -22.16 -24.42 14.31
N ASP A 389 -23.25 -23.90 14.88
CA ASP A 389 -23.93 -22.72 14.35
C ASP A 389 -23.02 -21.47 14.31
N ASP A 390 -22.12 -21.33 15.30
CA ASP A 390 -21.16 -20.23 15.34
C ASP A 390 -20.09 -20.36 14.25
N GLU A 391 -19.58 -21.57 14.00
CA GLU A 391 -18.65 -21.83 12.90
C GLU A 391 -19.31 -21.56 11.54
N GLN A 392 -20.56 -21.99 11.36
CA GLN A 392 -21.33 -21.73 10.14
C GLN A 392 -21.51 -20.23 9.90
N ARG A 393 -21.85 -19.48 10.95
CA ARG A 393 -21.99 -18.02 10.88
C ARG A 393 -20.65 -17.33 10.63
N MET A 394 -19.55 -17.86 11.17
CA MET A 394 -18.21 -17.32 10.92
C MET A 394 -17.78 -17.56 9.47
N VAL A 395 -18.13 -18.71 8.87
CA VAL A 395 -17.93 -18.98 7.44
C VAL A 395 -18.64 -17.94 6.58
N GLU A 396 -19.92 -17.64 6.86
CA GLU A 396 -20.67 -16.59 6.15
C GLU A 396 -20.01 -15.21 6.27
N VAL A 397 -19.47 -14.89 7.45
CA VAL A 397 -18.72 -13.66 7.69
C VAL A 397 -17.43 -13.63 6.86
N TRP A 398 -16.68 -14.73 6.80
CA TRP A 398 -15.45 -14.84 6.02
C TRP A 398 -15.73 -14.77 4.52
N GLU A 399 -16.77 -15.44 4.02
CA GLU A 399 -17.20 -15.36 2.62
C GLU A 399 -17.44 -13.90 2.21
N ALA A 400 -18.18 -13.16 3.03
CA ALA A 400 -18.51 -11.77 2.74
C ALA A 400 -17.32 -10.79 2.85
N VAL A 401 -16.21 -11.21 3.48
CA VAL A 401 -14.97 -10.42 3.60
C VAL A 401 -13.98 -10.76 2.50
N LEU A 402 -13.76 -12.05 2.29
CA LEU A 402 -12.72 -12.60 1.41
C LEU A 402 -13.21 -12.77 -0.03
N GLY A 403 -14.53 -12.80 -0.26
CA GLY A 403 -15.11 -13.09 -1.57
C GLY A 403 -14.91 -14.55 -2.01
N VAL A 404 -14.67 -15.45 -1.06
CA VAL A 404 -14.51 -16.89 -1.27
C VAL A 404 -15.83 -17.57 -0.92
N ALA A 405 -16.36 -18.43 -1.79
CA ALA A 405 -17.65 -19.08 -1.58
C ALA A 405 -17.67 -19.90 -0.29
N SER A 406 -18.81 -19.93 0.43
CA SER A 406 -18.95 -20.62 1.72
C SER A 406 -18.56 -22.12 1.69
N ASP A 407 -18.84 -22.82 0.58
CA ASP A 407 -18.44 -24.23 0.38
C ASP A 407 -16.92 -24.41 0.19
N GLN A 408 -16.21 -23.29 0.04
CA GLN A 408 -14.76 -23.19 -0.06
C GLN A 408 -14.07 -22.66 1.19
N ILE A 409 -14.76 -22.64 2.34
CA ILE A 409 -14.18 -22.22 3.62
C ILE A 409 -14.39 -23.34 4.64
N GLY A 410 -13.28 -23.88 5.16
CA GLY A 410 -13.24 -24.88 6.23
C GLY A 410 -12.90 -24.27 7.58
N ILE A 411 -13.23 -24.97 8.66
CA ILE A 411 -12.95 -24.47 10.02
C ILE A 411 -11.46 -24.40 10.37
N GLU A 412 -10.63 -25.12 9.63
CA GLU A 412 -9.17 -25.11 9.76
C GLU A 412 -8.48 -24.23 8.72
N ASP A 413 -9.25 -23.48 7.91
CA ASP A 413 -8.65 -22.52 7.00
C ASP A 413 -8.13 -21.30 7.80
N ASP A 414 -6.95 -20.84 7.41
CA ASP A 414 -6.33 -19.60 7.90
C ASP A 414 -6.82 -18.39 7.08
N PHE A 415 -7.20 -17.32 7.77
CA PHE A 415 -7.74 -16.11 7.18
C PHE A 415 -6.80 -15.48 6.15
N PHE A 416 -5.50 -15.46 6.44
CA PHE A 416 -4.48 -14.86 5.60
C PHE A 416 -4.12 -15.76 4.41
N ASP A 417 -4.20 -17.08 4.58
CA ASP A 417 -4.02 -18.04 3.48
C ASP A 417 -5.16 -18.01 2.47
N LEU A 418 -6.34 -17.51 2.87
CA LEU A 418 -7.47 -17.24 1.97
C LEU A 418 -7.40 -15.84 1.32
N GLY A 419 -6.29 -15.13 1.47
CA GLY A 419 -6.10 -13.80 0.89
C GLY A 419 -6.48 -12.64 1.82
N GLY A 420 -6.77 -12.94 3.08
CA GLY A 420 -6.92 -11.95 4.14
C GLY A 420 -5.65 -11.09 4.30
N HIS A 421 -5.83 -9.82 4.64
CA HIS A 421 -4.77 -8.88 4.99
C HIS A 421 -5.30 -7.88 6.02
N SER A 422 -4.46 -6.99 6.55
CA SER A 422 -4.83 -6.12 7.69
C SER A 422 -6.13 -5.32 7.46
N LEU A 423 -6.37 -4.80 6.25
CA LEU A 423 -7.62 -4.12 5.91
C LEU A 423 -8.83 -5.06 5.89
N LEU A 424 -8.70 -6.27 5.33
CA LEU A 424 -9.76 -7.27 5.40
C LEU A 424 -9.97 -7.76 6.84
N ALA A 425 -8.93 -7.81 7.66
CA ALA A 425 -9.04 -8.11 9.09
C ALA A 425 -9.83 -7.02 9.84
N THR A 426 -9.64 -5.73 9.53
CA THR A 426 -10.49 -4.65 10.09
C THR A 426 -11.95 -4.81 9.67
N ARG A 427 -12.21 -5.13 8.40
CA ARG A 427 -13.57 -5.44 7.92
C ARG A 427 -14.15 -6.68 8.60
N LEU A 428 -13.31 -7.68 8.85
CA LEU A 428 -13.66 -8.90 9.56
C LEU A 428 -14.09 -8.57 10.99
N VAL A 429 -13.34 -7.75 11.74
CA VAL A 429 -13.76 -7.29 13.09
C VAL A 429 -15.14 -6.64 13.04
N ALA A 430 -15.37 -5.71 12.12
CA ALA A 430 -16.65 -5.01 12.02
C ALA A 430 -17.82 -5.96 11.69
N ARG A 431 -17.60 -6.95 10.81
CA ARG A 431 -18.62 -7.95 10.47
C ARG A 431 -18.83 -8.99 11.55
N ILE A 432 -17.78 -9.44 12.25
CA ILE A 432 -17.89 -10.29 13.42
C ILE A 432 -18.73 -9.59 14.49
N ARG A 433 -18.45 -8.31 14.75
CA ARG A 433 -19.25 -7.50 15.68
C ARG A 433 -20.72 -7.46 15.29
N HIS A 434 -21.04 -7.26 14.01
CA HIS A 434 -22.42 -7.26 13.54
C HIS A 434 -23.09 -8.66 13.64
N ALA A 435 -22.39 -9.72 13.25
CA ALA A 435 -22.96 -11.07 13.18
C ALA A 435 -23.10 -11.76 14.55
N PHE A 436 -22.21 -11.43 15.49
CA PHE A 436 -22.14 -12.09 16.80
C PHE A 436 -22.44 -11.14 17.98
N GLY A 437 -22.48 -9.82 17.76
CA GLY A 437 -22.77 -8.85 18.80
C GLY A 437 -21.65 -8.70 19.84
N VAL A 438 -20.40 -8.99 19.48
CA VAL A 438 -19.24 -8.95 20.39
C VAL A 438 -18.14 -8.00 19.90
N GLU A 439 -17.31 -7.52 20.82
CA GLU A 439 -16.08 -6.79 20.49
C GLU A 439 -14.87 -7.71 20.50
N LEU A 440 -14.13 -7.73 19.40
CA LEU A 440 -12.84 -8.41 19.29
C LEU A 440 -11.75 -7.42 18.90
N PRO A 441 -10.63 -7.36 19.64
CA PRO A 441 -9.51 -6.53 19.23
C PRO A 441 -8.89 -7.11 17.96
N LEU A 442 -8.47 -6.23 17.04
CA LEU A 442 -7.86 -6.61 15.76
C LEU A 442 -6.67 -7.57 15.92
N ARG A 443 -5.90 -7.42 17.00
CA ARG A 443 -4.78 -8.30 17.37
C ARG A 443 -5.18 -9.78 17.42
N ASP A 444 -6.41 -10.09 17.83
CA ASP A 444 -6.84 -11.47 18.01
C ASP A 444 -6.99 -12.19 16.67
N ILE A 445 -7.30 -11.50 15.57
CA ILE A 445 -7.29 -12.08 14.21
C ILE A 445 -5.89 -12.53 13.81
N PHE A 446 -4.85 -11.78 14.18
CA PHE A 446 -3.46 -12.15 13.90
C PHE A 446 -2.93 -13.23 14.84
N THR A 447 -3.48 -13.32 16.05
CA THR A 447 -3.05 -14.28 17.06
C THR A 447 -3.70 -15.64 16.84
N TYR A 448 -4.93 -15.64 16.35
CA TYR A 448 -5.76 -16.81 16.14
C TYR A 448 -6.30 -16.80 14.70
N PRO A 449 -5.47 -17.02 13.67
CA PRO A 449 -5.88 -16.78 12.29
C PRO A 449 -6.80 -17.85 11.70
N LEU A 450 -6.95 -18.99 12.38
CA LEU A 450 -7.82 -20.10 11.98
C LEU A 450 -9.29 -19.79 12.30
N LEU A 451 -10.21 -20.20 11.41
CA LEU A 451 -11.64 -19.94 11.60
C LEU A 451 -12.17 -20.51 12.92
N LYS A 452 -11.81 -21.74 13.28
CA LYS A 452 -12.19 -22.38 14.55
C LYS A 452 -11.69 -21.61 15.78
N ASP A 453 -10.48 -21.07 15.72
CA ASP A 453 -9.89 -20.36 16.85
C ASP A 453 -10.51 -18.97 17.01
N LEU A 454 -10.78 -18.26 15.91
CA LEU A 454 -11.55 -17.01 15.93
C LEU A 454 -12.97 -17.21 16.44
N THR A 455 -13.60 -18.32 16.07
CA THR A 455 -14.94 -18.68 16.57
C THR A 455 -14.90 -18.90 18.08
N ALA A 456 -13.85 -19.57 18.60
CA ALA A 456 -13.65 -19.73 20.03
C ALA A 456 -13.35 -18.40 20.76
N CYS A 457 -12.69 -17.44 20.10
CA CYS A 457 -12.49 -16.08 20.63
C CYS A 457 -13.82 -15.32 20.73
N VAL A 458 -14.67 -15.40 19.70
CA VAL A 458 -16.02 -14.79 19.70
C VAL A 458 -16.85 -15.29 20.87
N GLN A 459 -16.83 -16.59 21.15
CA GLN A 459 -17.59 -17.21 22.25
C GLN A 459 -17.16 -16.72 23.65
N LYS A 460 -15.95 -16.19 23.78
CA LYS A 460 -15.38 -15.67 25.03
C LYS A 460 -15.34 -14.15 25.09
N ALA A 461 -15.68 -13.48 23.99
CA ALA A 461 -15.59 -12.03 23.86
C ALA A 461 -16.71 -11.31 24.62
N THR A 462 -16.44 -10.06 24.99
CA THR A 462 -17.42 -9.19 25.64
C THR A 462 -18.48 -8.72 24.64
N PRO A 463 -19.76 -8.61 25.04
CA PRO A 463 -20.80 -8.01 24.21
C PRO A 463 -20.42 -6.61 23.73
N SER A 464 -20.81 -6.27 22.50
CA SER A 464 -20.63 -4.92 21.97
C SER A 464 -21.68 -3.96 22.51
N ASP A 465 -21.24 -2.80 22.96
CA ASP A 465 -22.11 -1.69 23.40
C ASP A 465 -22.56 -0.80 22.22
N LEU A 466 -22.21 -1.13 20.98
CA LEU A 466 -22.63 -0.35 19.81
C LEU A 466 -24.12 -0.53 19.58
N LEU A 467 -24.84 0.60 19.54
CA LEU A 467 -26.24 0.62 19.17
C LEU A 467 -26.39 0.14 17.72
N PRO A 468 -27.43 -0.63 17.35
CA PRO A 468 -27.67 -1.02 15.97
C PRO A 468 -28.08 0.22 15.14
N LEU A 469 -27.52 0.36 13.94
CA LEU A 469 -27.94 1.38 12.98
C LEU A 469 -29.28 0.96 12.34
N ARG A 470 -30.28 1.83 12.42
CA ARG A 470 -31.63 1.60 11.89
C ARG A 470 -32.05 2.78 11.02
N ALA A 471 -32.93 2.50 10.06
CA ALA A 471 -33.61 3.55 9.31
C ALA A 471 -34.56 4.30 10.26
N GLU A 472 -34.20 5.52 10.60
CA GLU A 472 -34.88 6.34 11.62
C GLU A 472 -35.13 7.77 11.17
N ARG A 473 -34.58 8.14 10.01
CA ARG A 473 -34.83 9.42 9.38
C ARG A 473 -36.31 9.59 9.08
N GLY A 474 -36.92 10.62 9.65
CA GLY A 474 -38.27 11.07 9.30
C GLY A 474 -38.30 12.03 8.10
N ALA A 475 -39.48 12.58 7.81
CA ALA A 475 -39.62 13.69 6.88
C ALA A 475 -39.16 15.00 7.56
N GLY A 476 -38.01 15.53 7.15
CA GLY A 476 -37.50 16.81 7.65
C GLY A 476 -35.98 16.97 7.55
N ASP A 477 -35.52 18.07 8.12
CA ASP A 477 -34.11 18.42 8.24
C ASP A 477 -33.44 17.60 9.34
N VAL A 478 -32.25 17.07 9.05
CA VAL A 478 -31.52 16.15 9.95
C VAL A 478 -30.21 16.78 10.39
N VAL A 479 -29.70 16.40 11.56
CA VAL A 479 -28.37 16.81 12.02
C VAL A 479 -27.26 16.31 11.07
N LEU A 480 -26.16 17.05 10.97
CA LEU A 480 -24.98 16.60 10.21
C LEU A 480 -24.24 15.52 11.00
N GLY A 481 -23.67 14.55 10.28
CA GLY A 481 -22.60 13.72 10.83
C GLY A 481 -21.38 14.58 11.14
N TYR A 482 -20.52 14.17 12.07
CA TYR A 482 -19.37 14.98 12.50
C TYR A 482 -18.42 15.33 11.34
N ALA A 483 -18.23 14.40 10.39
CA ALA A 483 -17.42 14.64 9.19
C ALA A 483 -18.06 15.71 8.28
N GLN A 484 -19.39 15.68 8.11
CA GLN A 484 -20.10 16.69 7.33
C GLN A 484 -20.03 18.05 8.01
N GLU A 485 -20.17 18.12 9.34
CA GLU A 485 -20.11 19.38 10.10
C GLU A 485 -18.74 20.04 9.94
N ARG A 486 -17.65 19.26 10.00
CA ARG A 486 -16.29 19.75 9.71
C ARG A 486 -16.20 20.37 8.31
N LEU A 487 -16.63 19.63 7.28
CA LEU A 487 -16.55 20.10 5.89
C LEU A 487 -17.45 21.32 5.64
N TRP A 488 -18.63 21.35 6.24
CA TRP A 488 -19.53 22.49 6.18
C TRP A 488 -18.87 23.73 6.78
N PHE A 489 -18.27 23.60 7.98
CA PHE A 489 -17.57 24.69 8.66
C PHE A 489 -16.41 25.22 7.82
N LEU A 490 -15.58 24.34 7.27
CA LEU A 490 -14.44 24.72 6.42
C LEU A 490 -14.91 25.48 5.16
N GLN A 491 -15.99 25.03 4.53
CA GLN A 491 -16.55 25.73 3.37
C GLN A 491 -17.14 27.11 3.76
N GLN A 492 -17.65 27.30 4.98
CA GLN A 492 -18.11 28.62 5.42
C GLN A 492 -16.96 29.62 5.59
N LEU A 493 -15.75 29.15 5.95
CA LEU A 493 -14.58 30.01 6.06
C LEU A 493 -14.13 30.54 4.69
N GLU A 494 -14.20 29.69 3.66
CA GLU A 494 -13.84 30.04 2.29
C GLU A 494 -14.90 29.55 1.29
N PRO A 495 -16.02 30.28 1.11
CA PRO A 495 -17.15 29.81 0.28
C PRO A 495 -16.81 29.54 -1.19
N ALA A 496 -15.76 30.20 -1.72
CA ALA A 496 -15.28 30.00 -3.08
C ALA A 496 -14.22 28.90 -3.20
N SER A 497 -13.85 28.22 -2.10
CA SER A 497 -12.84 27.17 -2.11
C SER A 497 -13.33 25.95 -2.89
N THR A 498 -12.40 25.37 -3.65
CA THR A 498 -12.59 24.12 -4.40
C THR A 498 -11.73 22.99 -3.83
N ALA A 499 -11.10 23.20 -2.66
CA ALA A 499 -10.20 22.22 -2.05
C ALA A 499 -10.88 20.88 -1.75
N TYR A 500 -12.20 20.91 -1.55
CA TYR A 500 -13.04 19.73 -1.27
C TYR A 500 -13.91 19.31 -2.47
N ASN A 501 -13.60 19.82 -3.67
CA ASN A 501 -14.14 19.24 -4.89
C ASN A 501 -13.45 17.89 -5.15
N MET A 502 -14.24 16.89 -5.51
CA MET A 502 -13.79 15.55 -5.89
C MET A 502 -14.06 15.31 -7.38
N PRO A 503 -13.18 15.79 -8.28
CA PRO A 503 -13.29 15.52 -9.71
C PRO A 503 -12.84 14.10 -10.03
N LEU A 504 -13.70 13.36 -10.72
CA LEU A 504 -13.42 12.01 -11.20
C LEU A 504 -13.57 11.97 -12.72
N ALA A 505 -12.48 11.69 -13.43
CA ALA A 505 -12.48 11.58 -14.88
C ALA A 505 -12.21 10.13 -15.33
N ALA A 506 -13.04 9.62 -16.23
CA ALA A 506 -12.92 8.32 -16.86
C ALA A 506 -12.87 8.47 -18.38
N ARG A 507 -11.90 7.82 -19.02
CA ARG A 507 -11.86 7.72 -20.48
C ARG A 507 -12.68 6.52 -20.93
N LEU A 508 -13.58 6.74 -21.88
CA LEU A 508 -14.50 5.74 -22.41
C LEU A 508 -14.12 5.46 -23.87
N SER A 509 -13.52 4.31 -24.12
CA SER A 509 -13.07 3.88 -25.45
C SER A 509 -14.14 3.08 -26.20
N ARG A 510 -15.37 3.59 -26.17
CA ARG A 510 -16.55 3.07 -26.89
C ARG A 510 -17.47 4.23 -27.22
N ARG A 511 -18.39 4.06 -28.17
CA ARG A 511 -19.46 5.05 -28.36
C ARG A 511 -20.33 5.13 -27.11
N VAL A 512 -20.60 6.34 -26.65
CA VAL A 512 -21.44 6.61 -25.49
C VAL A 512 -22.52 7.61 -25.88
N ASP A 513 -23.77 7.27 -25.56
CA ASP A 513 -24.89 8.19 -25.70
C ASP A 513 -24.96 9.10 -24.47
N ALA A 514 -24.84 10.41 -24.70
CA ALA A 514 -24.92 11.42 -23.66
C ALA A 514 -26.25 11.36 -22.88
N ALA A 515 -27.36 11.04 -23.56
CA ALA A 515 -28.67 10.93 -22.91
C ALA A 515 -28.72 9.73 -21.96
N ALA A 516 -28.13 8.60 -22.35
CA ALA A 516 -28.04 7.42 -21.50
C ALA A 516 -27.17 7.66 -20.24
N VAL A 517 -26.08 8.43 -20.38
CA VAL A 517 -25.26 8.83 -19.24
C VAL A 517 -26.02 9.74 -18.29
N ALA A 518 -26.73 10.74 -18.82
CA ALA A 518 -27.53 11.65 -18.01
C ALA A 518 -28.64 10.90 -17.24
N ASP A 519 -29.33 9.96 -17.89
CA ASP A 519 -30.35 9.11 -17.25
C ASP A 519 -29.75 8.25 -16.13
N ALA A 520 -28.61 7.60 -16.38
CA ALA A 520 -27.94 6.78 -15.37
C ALA A 520 -27.53 7.62 -14.14
N ILE A 521 -26.99 8.83 -14.34
CA ILE A 521 -26.65 9.75 -13.25
C ILE A 521 -27.90 10.18 -12.46
N HIS A 522 -29.00 10.48 -13.15
CA HIS A 522 -30.26 10.83 -12.48
C HIS A 522 -30.77 9.68 -11.62
N ARG A 523 -30.72 8.44 -12.12
CA ARG A 523 -31.14 7.25 -11.35
C ARG A 523 -30.27 7.01 -10.11
N LEU A 524 -28.96 7.26 -10.19
CA LEU A 524 -28.08 7.24 -9.03
C LEU A 524 -28.47 8.32 -8.00
N THR A 525 -28.86 9.50 -8.48
CA THR A 525 -29.28 10.62 -7.62
C THR A 525 -30.61 10.31 -6.90
N VAL A 526 -31.53 9.60 -7.56
CA VAL A 526 -32.77 9.11 -6.92
C VAL A 526 -32.46 8.07 -5.84
N ARG A 527 -31.52 7.15 -6.13
CA ARG A 527 -31.13 6.05 -5.26
C ARG A 527 -30.38 6.50 -4.00
N HIS A 528 -29.43 7.42 -4.15
CA HIS A 528 -28.53 7.86 -3.09
C HIS A 528 -28.94 9.25 -2.59
N GLU A 529 -29.54 9.32 -1.40
CA GLU A 529 -30.03 10.60 -0.86
C GLU A 529 -28.94 11.65 -0.73
N SER A 530 -27.72 11.24 -0.43
CA SER A 530 -26.55 12.13 -0.32
C SER A 530 -26.35 12.99 -1.57
N LEU A 531 -26.58 12.46 -2.78
CA LEU A 531 -26.39 13.19 -4.04
C LEU A 531 -27.44 14.30 -4.27
N ARG A 532 -28.59 14.20 -3.58
CA ARG A 532 -29.67 15.20 -3.58
C ARG A 532 -29.81 15.89 -2.22
N THR A 533 -28.75 15.87 -1.40
CA THR A 533 -28.72 16.54 -0.10
C THR A 533 -28.08 17.92 -0.20
N VAL A 534 -28.69 18.90 0.45
CA VAL A 534 -28.14 20.25 0.68
C VAL A 534 -28.00 20.53 2.17
N PHE A 535 -27.20 21.53 2.52
CA PHE A 535 -26.76 21.83 3.89
C PHE A 535 -27.08 23.27 4.31
N PRO A 536 -28.37 23.65 4.39
CA PRO A 536 -28.77 24.99 4.82
C PRO A 536 -28.50 25.20 6.32
N LEU A 537 -28.36 26.47 6.70
CA LEU A 537 -28.43 26.89 8.09
C LEU A 537 -29.91 27.02 8.50
N VAL A 538 -30.33 26.28 9.52
CA VAL A 538 -31.70 26.28 10.05
C VAL A 538 -31.62 26.52 11.55
N ASP A 539 -32.26 27.59 12.03
CA ASP A 539 -32.23 28.01 13.43
C ASP A 539 -30.82 28.14 14.02
N GLY A 540 -29.87 28.60 13.21
CA GLY A 540 -28.48 28.80 13.61
C GLY A 540 -27.60 27.55 13.62
N ALA A 541 -28.12 26.39 13.19
CA ALA A 541 -27.36 25.15 13.09
C ALA A 541 -27.39 24.60 11.64
N PRO A 542 -26.29 24.01 11.14
CA PRO A 542 -26.32 23.34 9.84
C PRO A 542 -27.21 22.10 9.93
N LYS A 543 -28.00 21.86 8.88
CA LYS A 543 -28.84 20.67 8.76
C LYS A 543 -28.69 20.01 7.39
N GLN A 544 -28.82 18.69 7.34
CA GLN A 544 -28.99 17.93 6.11
C GLN A 544 -30.44 18.04 5.66
N ARG A 545 -30.67 18.57 4.46
CA ARG A 545 -31.97 18.59 3.80
C ARG A 545 -31.89 17.79 2.52
N VAL A 546 -32.56 16.64 2.51
CA VAL A 546 -32.65 15.80 1.30
C VAL A 546 -33.80 16.31 0.44
N LEU A 547 -33.49 16.72 -0.79
CA LEU A 547 -34.47 17.20 -1.75
C LEU A 547 -35.21 16.01 -2.38
N PRO A 548 -36.52 16.06 -2.61
CA PRO A 548 -37.28 14.94 -3.19
C PRO A 548 -36.77 14.54 -4.58
N ASP A 549 -36.31 15.53 -5.35
CA ASP A 549 -35.65 15.37 -6.63
C ASP A 549 -34.70 16.56 -6.87
N VAL A 550 -33.69 16.38 -7.71
CA VAL A 550 -32.77 17.44 -8.12
C VAL A 550 -32.27 17.20 -9.55
N ALA A 551 -32.32 18.25 -10.38
CA ALA A 551 -31.74 18.22 -11.71
C ALA A 551 -30.22 18.38 -11.62
N ILE A 552 -29.47 17.35 -11.99
CA ILE A 552 -28.00 17.39 -12.01
C ILE A 552 -27.52 18.11 -13.28
N PRO A 553 -26.70 19.17 -13.16
CA PRO A 553 -26.07 19.80 -14.30
C PRO A 553 -25.21 18.78 -15.04
N PHE A 554 -25.53 18.54 -16.32
CA PHE A 554 -24.80 17.64 -17.19
C PHE A 554 -24.54 18.33 -18.53
N VAL A 555 -23.27 18.56 -18.85
CA VAL A 555 -22.85 19.22 -20.08
C VAL A 555 -22.20 18.20 -21.00
N ALA A 556 -22.68 18.10 -22.24
CA ALA A 556 -22.05 17.30 -23.28
C ALA A 556 -21.41 18.22 -24.33
N VAL A 557 -20.12 18.01 -24.62
CA VAL A 557 -19.34 18.78 -25.59
C VAL A 557 -18.78 17.83 -26.64
N ASP A 558 -18.98 18.14 -27.91
CA ASP A 558 -18.44 17.37 -29.03
C ASP A 558 -17.26 18.12 -29.67
N LEU A 559 -16.05 17.56 -29.52
CA LEU A 559 -14.80 18.05 -30.09
C LEU A 559 -14.33 17.20 -31.28
N SER A 560 -15.15 16.27 -31.77
CA SER A 560 -14.78 15.37 -32.88
C SER A 560 -14.49 16.09 -34.20
N ALA A 561 -14.94 17.33 -34.35
CA ALA A 561 -14.65 18.20 -35.48
C ALA A 561 -13.29 18.95 -35.36
N CYS A 562 -12.65 18.92 -34.20
CA CYS A 562 -11.34 19.53 -33.97
C CYS A 562 -10.19 18.61 -34.45
N ALA A 563 -9.01 19.18 -34.71
CA ALA A 563 -7.83 18.36 -34.92
C ALA A 563 -7.51 17.54 -33.65
N PRO A 564 -7.03 16.28 -33.74
CA PRO A 564 -6.89 15.41 -32.57
C PRO A 564 -6.06 15.98 -31.42
N GLY A 565 -4.99 16.74 -31.72
CA GLY A 565 -4.17 17.42 -30.71
C GLY A 565 -4.92 18.55 -30.01
N ASP A 566 -5.72 19.32 -30.74
CA ASP A 566 -6.52 20.44 -30.22
C ASP A 566 -7.71 19.93 -29.40
N ALA A 567 -8.34 18.83 -29.84
CA ALA A 567 -9.46 18.19 -29.14
C ALA A 567 -9.05 17.71 -27.74
N LEU A 568 -7.86 17.11 -27.59
CA LEU A 568 -7.38 16.64 -26.30
C LEU A 568 -7.00 17.81 -25.37
N ALA A 569 -6.34 18.84 -25.90
CA ALA A 569 -5.99 20.04 -25.13
C ALA A 569 -7.25 20.77 -24.64
N GLU A 570 -8.27 20.91 -25.48
CA GLU A 570 -9.54 21.52 -25.11
C GLU A 570 -10.33 20.66 -24.11
N ALA A 571 -10.34 19.34 -24.27
CA ALA A 571 -10.93 18.44 -23.29
C ALA A 571 -10.30 18.60 -21.90
N GLN A 572 -8.96 18.69 -21.83
CA GLN A 572 -8.24 18.96 -20.58
C GLN A 572 -8.63 20.31 -19.98
N ARG A 573 -8.71 21.37 -20.80
CA ARG A 573 -9.12 22.71 -20.35
C ARG A 573 -10.54 22.70 -19.77
N LEU A 574 -11.48 22.03 -20.42
CA LEU A 574 -12.86 21.88 -19.95
C LEU A 574 -12.92 21.12 -18.62
N CYS A 575 -12.19 20.01 -18.49
CA CYS A 575 -12.10 19.25 -17.23
C CYS A 575 -11.51 20.07 -16.08
N LEU A 576 -10.43 20.83 -16.33
CA LEU A 576 -9.83 21.71 -15.33
C LEU A 576 -10.79 22.81 -14.89
N THR A 577 -11.51 23.42 -15.84
CA THR A 577 -12.52 24.44 -15.55
C THR A 577 -13.62 23.87 -14.64
N GLU A 578 -14.16 22.70 -15.00
CA GLU A 578 -15.18 22.00 -14.21
C GLU A 578 -14.69 21.66 -12.80
N ALA A 579 -13.47 21.12 -12.66
CA ALA A 579 -12.87 20.80 -11.37
C ALA A 579 -12.71 22.03 -10.46
N SER A 580 -12.39 23.18 -11.05
CA SER A 580 -12.18 24.46 -10.36
C SER A 580 -13.46 25.29 -10.15
N THR A 581 -14.64 24.76 -10.44
CA THR A 581 -15.89 25.47 -10.22
C THR A 581 -16.41 25.19 -8.79
N PRO A 582 -16.60 26.18 -7.91
CA PRO A 582 -17.06 25.95 -6.54
C PRO A 582 -18.47 25.35 -6.46
N PHE A 583 -18.80 24.76 -5.32
CA PHE A 583 -20.16 24.33 -4.97
C PHE A 583 -20.76 25.24 -3.89
N ASP A 584 -22.07 25.48 -3.97
CA ASP A 584 -22.84 26.07 -2.89
C ASP A 584 -23.52 24.96 -2.08
N LEU A 585 -23.05 24.73 -0.85
CA LEU A 585 -23.58 23.66 0.01
C LEU A 585 -25.03 23.88 0.42
N ALA A 586 -25.50 25.13 0.52
CA ALA A 586 -26.85 25.43 0.96
C ALA A 586 -27.88 25.27 -0.16
N ALA A 587 -27.48 25.56 -1.42
CA ALA A 587 -28.35 25.50 -2.58
C ALA A 587 -28.24 24.19 -3.38
N GLY A 588 -27.04 23.61 -3.46
CA GLY A 588 -26.75 22.46 -4.34
C GLY A 588 -27.08 22.72 -5.82
N PRO A 589 -27.18 21.66 -6.64
CA PRO A 589 -26.76 20.28 -6.37
C PRO A 589 -25.25 20.14 -6.16
N LEU A 590 -24.84 19.08 -5.46
CA LEU A 590 -23.45 18.82 -5.08
C LEU A 590 -22.78 17.74 -5.94
N LEU A 591 -23.31 17.57 -7.15
CA LEU A 591 -22.82 16.72 -8.22
C LEU A 591 -23.03 17.47 -9.55
N ARG A 592 -22.03 17.44 -10.43
CA ARG A 592 -22.08 17.92 -11.81
C ARG A 592 -21.41 16.89 -12.72
N GLY A 593 -21.87 16.81 -13.96
CA GLY A 593 -21.27 15.95 -14.98
C GLY A 593 -20.86 16.70 -16.24
N LEU A 594 -19.76 16.26 -16.83
CA LEU A 594 -19.23 16.73 -18.11
C LEU A 594 -18.87 15.53 -18.97
N LEU A 595 -19.40 15.45 -20.18
CA LEU A 595 -19.02 14.47 -21.18
C LEU A 595 -18.38 15.17 -22.37
N VAL A 596 -17.10 14.91 -22.61
CA VAL A 596 -16.37 15.44 -23.78
C VAL A 596 -16.14 14.32 -24.78
N THR A 597 -16.63 14.48 -26.01
CA THR A 597 -16.35 13.56 -27.12
C THR A 597 -15.11 14.04 -27.85
N VAL A 598 -14.00 13.30 -27.75
CA VAL A 598 -12.72 13.64 -28.40
C VAL A 598 -12.70 13.14 -29.84
N SER A 599 -13.22 11.94 -30.07
CA SER A 599 -13.44 11.38 -31.41
C SER A 599 -14.55 10.34 -31.39
N GLU A 600 -14.88 9.77 -32.56
CA GLU A 600 -15.89 8.73 -32.70
C GLU A 600 -15.47 7.45 -31.92
N GLY A 601 -15.99 7.29 -30.70
CA GLY A 601 -15.65 6.18 -29.79
C GLY A 601 -14.57 6.47 -28.74
N ASP A 602 -14.17 7.74 -28.58
CA ASP A 602 -13.27 8.18 -27.51
C ASP A 602 -13.88 9.37 -26.79
N HIS A 603 -14.26 9.14 -25.53
CA HIS A 603 -14.91 10.15 -24.71
C HIS A 603 -14.22 10.29 -23.35
N VAL A 604 -14.33 11.46 -22.74
CA VAL A 604 -13.96 11.71 -21.35
C VAL A 604 -15.24 12.04 -20.59
N LEU A 605 -15.63 11.18 -19.67
CA LEU A 605 -16.70 11.45 -18.70
C LEU A 605 -16.07 11.93 -17.40
N MET A 606 -16.49 13.10 -16.95
CA MET A 606 -16.10 13.67 -15.68
C MET A 606 -17.33 13.85 -14.79
N LEU A 607 -17.24 13.36 -13.56
CA LEU A 607 -18.20 13.62 -12.50
C LEU A 607 -17.48 14.37 -11.39
N THR A 608 -17.99 15.55 -11.03
CA THR A 608 -17.42 16.36 -9.96
C THR A 608 -18.44 16.41 -8.83
N MET A 609 -18.03 15.99 -7.64
CA MET A 609 -18.86 16.02 -6.43
C MET A 609 -18.21 16.87 -5.34
N HIS A 610 -18.97 17.31 -4.35
CA HIS A 610 -18.37 17.86 -3.13
C HIS A 610 -18.07 16.73 -2.12
N HIS A 611 -16.95 16.80 -1.40
CA HIS A 611 -16.54 15.77 -0.44
C HIS A 611 -17.53 15.59 0.75
N ILE A 612 -18.44 16.54 0.96
CA ILE A 612 -19.48 16.45 2.00
C ILE A 612 -20.58 15.41 1.67
N VAL A 613 -20.74 15.04 0.39
CA VAL A 613 -21.74 14.06 -0.07
C VAL A 613 -21.12 12.78 -0.64
N SER A 614 -19.79 12.71 -0.76
CA SER A 614 -19.07 11.57 -1.33
C SER A 614 -17.66 11.47 -0.77
N ASP A 615 -17.08 10.28 -0.79
CA ASP A 615 -15.71 9.97 -0.40
C ASP A 615 -15.10 8.93 -1.38
N GLY A 616 -13.89 8.45 -1.08
CA GLY A 616 -13.22 7.46 -1.92
C GLY A 616 -14.00 6.14 -2.05
N TRP A 617 -14.67 5.69 -0.98
CA TRP A 617 -15.48 4.48 -0.99
C TRP A 617 -16.75 4.66 -1.83
N SER A 618 -17.47 5.75 -1.58
CA SER A 618 -18.69 6.14 -2.28
C SER A 618 -18.43 6.28 -3.78
N THR A 619 -17.27 6.80 -4.16
CA THR A 619 -16.84 6.90 -5.56
C THR A 619 -16.77 5.52 -6.25
N GLY A 620 -16.23 4.51 -5.57
CA GLY A 620 -16.19 3.14 -6.10
C GLY A 620 -17.57 2.54 -6.31
N ILE A 621 -18.49 2.74 -5.35
CA ILE A 621 -19.90 2.32 -5.48
C ILE A 621 -20.57 3.01 -6.67
N LEU A 622 -20.43 4.33 -6.76
CA LEU A 622 -21.06 5.14 -7.82
C LEU A 622 -20.57 4.73 -9.20
N LEU A 623 -19.26 4.49 -9.38
CA LEU A 623 -18.71 4.00 -10.64
C LEU A 623 -19.21 2.59 -11.00
N SER A 624 -19.28 1.69 -10.02
CA SER A 624 -19.79 0.33 -10.24
C SER A 624 -21.25 0.35 -10.68
N GLU A 625 -22.10 1.11 -9.98
CA GLU A 625 -23.51 1.22 -10.31
C GLU A 625 -23.75 1.97 -11.63
N LEU A 626 -22.99 3.06 -11.89
CA LEU A 626 -23.01 3.75 -13.18
C LEU A 626 -22.64 2.81 -14.32
N GLY A 627 -21.60 2.00 -14.14
CA GLY A 627 -21.18 0.99 -15.12
C GLY A 627 -22.29 -0.03 -15.41
N ALA A 628 -22.98 -0.51 -14.37
CA ALA A 628 -24.10 -1.43 -14.51
C ALA A 628 -25.27 -0.79 -15.28
N LEU A 629 -25.65 0.44 -14.95
CA LEU A 629 -26.73 1.18 -15.62
C LEU A 629 -26.41 1.52 -17.08
N LEU A 630 -25.13 1.81 -17.38
CA LEU A 630 -24.67 2.05 -18.75
C LEU A 630 -24.49 0.77 -19.58
N ALA A 631 -24.42 -0.39 -18.93
CA ALA A 631 -24.38 -1.70 -19.60
C ALA A 631 -25.80 -2.21 -19.88
N ASP A 632 -26.72 -2.03 -18.93
CA ASP A 632 -28.13 -2.37 -19.05
C ASP A 632 -29.01 -1.24 -18.48
N PRO A 633 -29.61 -0.40 -19.35
CA PRO A 633 -30.53 0.64 -18.91
C PRO A 633 -31.76 0.11 -18.14
N GLY A 634 -32.09 -1.18 -18.26
CA GLY A 634 -33.16 -1.83 -17.50
C GLY A 634 -32.73 -2.35 -16.12
N ALA A 635 -31.44 -2.30 -15.77
CA ALA A 635 -30.92 -2.91 -14.55
C ALA A 635 -31.60 -2.35 -13.29
N ALA A 636 -32.16 -3.21 -12.46
CA ALA A 636 -32.74 -2.83 -11.18
C ALA A 636 -31.66 -2.86 -10.08
N LEU A 637 -31.46 -1.72 -9.40
CA LEU A 637 -30.55 -1.64 -8.25
C LEU A 637 -31.35 -1.89 -6.95
N PRO A 638 -30.97 -2.86 -6.09
CA PRO A 638 -31.71 -3.20 -4.86
C PRO A 638 -31.82 -2.02 -3.91
N ALA A 639 -33.01 -1.76 -3.33
CA ALA A 639 -33.21 -0.63 -2.41
C ALA A 639 -32.20 -0.63 -1.25
N LEU A 640 -31.71 0.55 -0.87
CA LEU A 640 -30.77 0.70 0.24
C LEU A 640 -31.52 0.62 1.58
N PRO A 641 -31.08 -0.23 2.52
CA PRO A 641 -31.79 -0.43 3.79
C PRO A 641 -31.65 0.77 4.75
N ILE A 642 -30.64 1.62 4.52
CA ILE A 642 -30.32 2.84 5.27
C ILE A 642 -29.77 3.89 4.33
N GLN A 643 -29.84 5.15 4.74
CA GLN A 643 -29.26 6.30 4.06
C GLN A 643 -28.30 7.05 5.00
N TYR A 644 -27.49 7.97 4.46
CA TYR A 644 -26.49 8.67 5.26
C TYR A 644 -27.10 9.46 6.44
N ALA A 645 -28.30 10.00 6.26
CA ALA A 645 -29.01 10.71 7.33
C ALA A 645 -29.30 9.81 8.54
N ASP A 646 -29.59 8.52 8.32
CA ASP A 646 -29.78 7.55 9.40
C ASP A 646 -28.47 7.35 10.18
N TYR A 647 -27.35 7.23 9.46
CA TYR A 647 -26.02 7.14 10.04
C TYR A 647 -25.67 8.37 10.87
N ALA A 648 -25.97 9.57 10.40
CA ALA A 648 -25.70 10.81 11.13
C ALA A 648 -26.47 10.87 12.47
N ILE A 649 -27.75 10.48 12.47
CA ILE A 649 -28.57 10.41 13.69
C ILE A 649 -27.98 9.40 14.67
N TRP A 650 -27.65 8.21 14.17
CA TRP A 650 -27.07 7.14 14.97
C TRP A 650 -25.72 7.53 15.59
N GLN A 651 -24.83 8.14 14.80
CA GLN A 651 -23.50 8.56 15.24
C GLN A 651 -23.59 9.57 16.38
N ARG A 652 -24.51 10.53 16.27
CA ARG A 652 -24.76 11.54 17.31
C ARG A 652 -25.20 10.91 18.61
N ARG A 653 -26.23 10.05 18.57
CA ARG A 653 -26.74 9.37 19.76
C ARG A 653 -25.69 8.48 20.41
N TRP A 654 -24.95 7.71 19.63
CA TRP A 654 -23.92 6.83 20.19
C TRP A 654 -22.82 7.60 20.94
N LEU A 655 -22.38 8.74 20.40
CA LEU A 655 -21.34 9.55 21.02
C LEU A 655 -21.87 10.40 22.20
N GLU A 656 -23.04 11.02 22.07
CA GLU A 656 -23.59 11.96 23.06
C GLU A 656 -24.33 11.25 24.19
N GLU A 657 -25.08 10.18 23.90
CA GLU A 657 -25.95 9.49 24.87
C GLU A 657 -25.36 8.15 25.35
N GLY A 658 -24.51 7.50 24.54
CA GLY A 658 -23.94 6.16 24.81
C GLY A 658 -22.61 6.15 25.59
N GLY A 659 -22.15 7.30 26.09
CA GLY A 659 -20.85 7.42 26.76
C GLY A 659 -19.63 7.11 25.86
N GLY A 660 -19.82 7.10 24.53
CA GLY A 660 -18.75 6.89 23.56
C GLY A 660 -17.73 8.03 23.56
N LEU A 661 -18.18 9.26 23.78
CA LEU A 661 -17.31 10.44 23.85
C LEU A 661 -16.35 10.39 25.04
N SER A 662 -16.83 10.03 26.26
CA SER A 662 -15.94 9.86 27.42
C SER A 662 -14.92 8.75 27.20
N ARG A 663 -15.30 7.61 26.62
CA ARG A 663 -14.37 6.50 26.32
C ARG A 663 -13.32 6.86 25.26
N GLN A 664 -13.63 7.75 24.32
CA GLN A 664 -12.66 8.23 23.33
C GLN A 664 -11.73 9.33 23.89
N LEU A 665 -12.17 10.05 24.94
CA LEU A 665 -11.37 11.07 25.63
C LEU A 665 -10.52 10.48 26.77
N ASP A 666 -10.92 9.34 27.33
CA ASP A 666 -10.21 8.62 28.41
C ASP A 666 -9.11 7.65 27.89
N TYR A 667 -8.92 7.56 26.57
CA TYR A 667 -7.85 6.81 25.90
C TYR A 667 -6.77 7.76 25.37
#